data_AF-A0A7W7VAQ2-F1
#
_entry.id   AF-A0A7W7VAQ2-F1
#
_cell.length_a   1.000
_cell.length_b   1.000
_cell.length_c   1.000
_cell.angle_alpha   90.00
_cell.angle_beta   90.00
_cell.angle_gamma   90.00
#
_symmetry.space_group_name_H-M   'P 1'
#
loop_
_entity.id
_entity.type
_entity.pdbx_description
1 polymer ?
#
loop_
_entity_poly.entity_id
_entity_poly.type
_entity_poly.pdbx_seq_one_letter_code
_entity_poly.pdbx_strand_id
1 'polypeptide(L)'
;MVTAVLVSHDGARWLPDALAGLLGQERPVQFALGADTGSADDSARLVTEALGDDHVLHLARRTGFGQAVEECNRAAPVLTPEELPYLKRPSGWDPVTRSWRDDAYDLPELPHGEPVQWLWLLHDDCAPEPDALAQLLRVVENEYELGRDDVAVVGPKLRGWYDRRQLLEVGVSIANSGRRWTGLDRREQDQGQHDHVRPVLSVSTAGMLVRRDVFDRLGGFDRHLPLMRDDVDLCWRVHAAGHRVLVAPDAVVRHAEAASRERRTVDCVGRTSASPHKVDKAGAVYTLLVNTRTAALPWVLLRLVLGTLLRTLAYLVGKVPGQALDEIRGLVGTLLRPERILAGRRHRGSPQIDKGELRALLPPPGATVRVTVEQVAGNLVGRSDPEVASGAGRHGGAVESGPGDDDADFLEVEQFARLKRIARKPGPVLFLVLLLVSLAACRALVGGGALAGGALLPAPADSGELWARYTDAWHAVGAGGTGSAPPYLAVVAAFASLLLGSTGLAVTILLVCSVPLAGFTAYFASRPLVASRLLRAWAAVAYAFLPAATGALAGGRIGTAVLAVLLPLLARAGIAASGLTNPAGARGSWRATWAYALLLTITTAFTPIVWPIALVLGLGVLALRRTDITAYALRFLAQLGTPLLVLAPWSLSLLPFGFFREAGLEYGPSAASALDLLGASPGGPGTVSGLLLIGLVLAALAALLRAERRAAVLTAWTAALVGLVFAVLSNHSTWAGPATLVYGIAVLAAAALGADGARARVAEQSFGWRQPVAALIALACAAGPLLAAAGWMLRGADGPVERRDPVQVPAFVAEESGTRDQARTLVLDSDSAARVGYVLVRGSGARMGDAEIAAVDGENTRLDKVVANLVAGSGADQADQLGGFAVRYVLVHPGAPREVTRVLDATPGLTRLSQQAGGALWRVDRQVARANIVPAQGTEGEPQPVAAGPVEIHTEVPDGAEGRILRLADSAAEGWTATLDGEPLPRTTVDGWAQGFELPASGGRLDVTYDAPITHTAWLWAQGLLAVVLVVMALPGRRRDVDDDLPEEPAVPAEALAGEGRRARRLRAQAESTAEEAGDDAEFPAPPERSPVQPPVPVPPQPDHGAWDAAAYPDAGPGTAYTGEQYRQDTQQYATDAYGPPYQGDPYQGGQYDPYAYGTPPRPTPYDQTYGQGYDQTYAQGYDTPYDPHGTGSERPDGSQQ
;
A
#
# COMPACT_ATOMS: atom_id res chain seq x y z
N MET A 1 38.01 -37.93 -1.68
CA MET A 1 38.25 -37.66 -0.25
C MET A 1 37.63 -36.35 0.15
N VAL A 2 37.29 -36.19 1.43
CA VAL A 2 36.61 -35.01 1.99
C VAL A 2 37.38 -34.48 3.20
N THR A 3 37.70 -33.19 3.18
CA THR A 3 38.14 -32.41 4.35
C THR A 3 37.00 -31.51 4.81
N ALA A 4 36.51 -31.69 6.03
CA ALA A 4 35.54 -30.77 6.62
C ALA A 4 36.23 -29.50 7.15
N VAL A 5 35.59 -28.36 6.95
CA VAL A 5 36.02 -27.05 7.46
C VAL A 5 34.85 -26.40 8.18
N LEU A 6 34.93 -26.35 9.52
CA LEU A 6 33.92 -25.76 10.39
C LEU A 6 34.38 -24.37 10.87
N VAL A 7 33.67 -23.31 10.49
CA VAL A 7 34.00 -21.95 10.93
C VAL A 7 33.05 -21.51 12.05
N SER A 8 33.61 -20.99 13.14
CA SER A 8 32.86 -20.56 14.33
C SER A 8 33.10 -19.09 14.70
N HIS A 9 32.06 -18.44 15.21
CA HIS A 9 32.06 -17.06 15.68
C HIS A 9 30.89 -16.79 16.63
N ASP A 10 31.07 -16.84 17.95
CA ASP A 10 29.98 -16.68 18.93
C ASP A 10 28.78 -17.60 18.62
N GLY A 11 29.04 -18.91 18.60
CA GLY A 11 28.12 -19.98 18.20
C GLY A 11 27.83 -21.05 19.24
N ALA A 12 28.24 -20.88 20.50
CA ALA A 12 28.17 -21.92 21.53
C ALA A 12 26.75 -22.49 21.76
N ARG A 13 25.71 -21.73 21.36
CA ARG A 13 24.30 -22.15 21.39
C ARG A 13 23.95 -23.25 20.37
N TRP A 14 24.56 -23.23 19.19
CA TRP A 14 24.23 -24.12 18.05
C TRP A 14 25.31 -25.16 17.78
N LEU A 15 26.56 -24.80 18.12
CA LEU A 15 27.76 -25.58 17.87
C LEU A 15 27.72 -27.03 18.41
N PRO A 16 27.11 -27.36 19.57
CA PRO A 16 27.00 -28.75 20.01
C PRO A 16 26.23 -29.65 19.03
N ASP A 17 25.12 -29.15 18.47
CA ASP A 17 24.33 -29.86 17.44
C ASP A 17 25.11 -29.95 16.12
N ALA A 18 25.87 -28.90 15.77
CA ALA A 18 26.70 -28.87 14.57
C ALA A 18 27.85 -29.89 14.63
N LEU A 19 28.56 -29.94 15.76
CA LEU A 19 29.64 -30.90 16.02
C LEU A 19 29.11 -32.34 16.11
N ALA A 20 27.97 -32.56 16.76
CA ALA A 20 27.32 -33.87 16.80
C ALA A 20 26.93 -34.36 15.39
N GLY A 21 26.41 -33.46 14.54
CA GLY A 21 26.11 -33.79 13.14
C GLY A 21 27.36 -34.11 12.31
N LEU A 22 28.45 -33.35 12.47
CA LEU A 22 29.72 -33.57 11.78
C LEU A 22 30.39 -34.89 12.19
N LEU A 23 30.47 -35.17 13.49
CA LEU A 23 31.11 -36.38 14.03
C LEU A 23 30.23 -37.63 13.86
N GLY A 24 28.91 -37.45 13.76
CA GLY A 24 27.93 -38.52 13.60
C GLY A 24 27.63 -38.95 12.15
N GLN A 25 28.43 -38.52 11.16
CA GLN A 25 28.20 -38.89 9.76
C GLN A 25 28.42 -40.39 9.49
N GLU A 26 27.46 -41.04 8.82
CA GLU A 26 27.57 -42.43 8.35
C GLU A 26 28.76 -42.61 7.39
N ARG A 27 29.03 -41.59 6.58
CA ARG A 27 30.24 -41.47 5.78
C ARG A 27 31.24 -40.56 6.51
N PRO A 28 32.26 -41.10 7.20
CA PRO A 28 33.21 -40.26 7.92
C PRO A 28 34.05 -39.41 6.96
N VAL A 29 34.33 -38.18 7.39
CA VAL A 29 35.31 -37.29 6.74
C VAL A 29 36.73 -37.83 6.93
N GLN A 30 37.64 -37.56 5.99
CA GLN A 30 39.03 -38.04 6.10
C GLN A 30 39.88 -37.08 6.95
N PHE A 31 39.51 -35.81 6.99
CA PHE A 31 40.13 -34.79 7.82
C PHE A 31 39.07 -33.76 8.24
N ALA A 32 39.24 -33.15 9.40
CA ALA A 32 38.41 -32.04 9.87
C ALA A 32 39.30 -30.93 10.42
N LEU A 33 38.94 -29.67 10.14
CA LEU A 33 39.52 -28.47 10.73
C LEU A 33 38.43 -27.57 11.27
N GLY A 34 38.69 -27.00 12.45
CA GLY A 34 37.96 -25.85 12.98
C GLY A 34 38.70 -24.54 12.67
N ALA A 35 37.96 -23.47 12.45
CA ALA A 35 38.46 -22.10 12.58
C ALA A 35 37.58 -21.32 13.54
N ASP A 36 38.09 -21.03 14.73
CA ASP A 36 37.49 -20.04 15.61
C ASP A 36 37.90 -18.64 15.17
N THR A 37 36.94 -17.81 14.80
CA THR A 37 37.19 -16.42 14.39
C THR A 37 37.04 -15.46 15.55
N GLY A 38 37.76 -15.72 16.65
CA GLY A 38 37.85 -14.84 17.81
C GLY A 38 36.55 -14.74 18.59
N SER A 39 35.94 -15.89 18.90
CA SER A 39 34.72 -15.93 19.71
C SER A 39 34.95 -15.40 21.12
N ALA A 40 33.92 -14.80 21.70
CA ALA A 40 33.89 -14.29 23.08
C ALA A 40 33.02 -15.15 24.01
N ASP A 41 32.35 -16.17 23.47
CA ASP A 41 31.64 -17.21 24.20
C ASP A 41 32.44 -18.54 24.24
N ASP A 42 31.81 -19.61 24.72
CA ASP A 42 32.40 -20.94 24.84
C ASP A 42 32.74 -21.63 23.50
N SER A 43 32.50 -21.01 22.33
CA SER A 43 32.69 -21.67 21.03
C SER A 43 34.09 -22.19 20.81
N ALA A 44 35.11 -21.37 21.10
CA ALA A 44 36.51 -21.76 20.94
C ALA A 44 36.82 -23.03 21.74
N ARG A 45 36.35 -23.10 22.99
CA ARG A 45 36.50 -24.27 23.87
C ARG A 45 35.78 -25.49 23.30
N LEU A 46 34.55 -25.34 22.83
CA LEU A 46 33.73 -26.43 22.29
C LEU A 46 34.30 -27.02 20.99
N VAL A 47 34.82 -26.20 20.07
CA VAL A 47 35.48 -26.72 18.85
C VAL A 47 36.77 -27.47 19.21
N THR A 48 37.60 -26.89 20.09
CA THR A 48 38.85 -27.51 20.56
C THR A 48 38.62 -28.83 21.30
N GLU A 49 37.61 -28.90 22.19
CA GLU A 49 37.26 -30.13 22.91
C GLU A 49 36.78 -31.26 21.97
N ALA A 50 36.19 -30.91 20.81
CA ALA A 50 35.64 -31.88 19.86
C ALA A 50 36.57 -32.30 18.73
N LEU A 51 37.45 -31.41 18.25
CA LEU A 51 38.38 -31.69 17.13
C LEU A 51 39.84 -31.86 17.57
N GLY A 52 40.20 -31.39 18.77
CA GLY A 52 41.59 -31.34 19.27
C GLY A 52 42.35 -30.08 18.83
N ASP A 53 43.27 -29.61 19.68
CA ASP A 53 44.04 -28.36 19.47
C ASP A 53 44.73 -28.29 18.10
N ASP A 54 45.38 -29.39 17.67
CA ASP A 54 46.12 -29.45 16.40
C ASP A 54 45.22 -29.29 15.15
N HIS A 55 43.89 -29.40 15.32
CA HIS A 55 42.90 -29.28 14.26
C HIS A 55 42.11 -27.95 14.30
N VAL A 56 42.42 -27.02 15.23
CA VAL A 56 41.68 -25.76 15.40
C VAL A 56 42.57 -24.53 15.19
N LEU A 57 42.20 -23.70 14.22
CA LEU A 57 42.86 -22.42 13.96
C LEU A 57 42.15 -21.29 14.72
N HIS A 58 42.85 -20.65 15.66
CA HIS A 58 42.36 -19.43 16.32
C HIS A 58 42.75 -18.19 15.51
N LEU A 59 41.75 -17.54 14.92
CA LEU A 59 41.90 -16.40 14.02
C LEU A 59 41.37 -15.10 14.66
N ALA A 60 41.76 -13.95 14.13
CA ALA A 60 41.31 -12.66 14.66
C ALA A 60 39.79 -12.46 14.50
N ARG A 61 39.15 -11.76 15.45
CA ARG A 61 37.69 -11.52 15.48
C ARG A 61 37.09 -10.85 14.23
N ARG A 62 37.92 -10.22 13.39
CA ARG A 62 37.51 -9.57 12.14
C ARG A 62 37.68 -10.43 10.89
N THR A 63 38.17 -11.66 11.02
CA THR A 63 38.32 -12.60 9.90
C THR A 63 36.94 -12.95 9.36
N GLY A 64 36.73 -12.75 8.05
CA GLY A 64 35.49 -13.15 7.38
C GLY A 64 35.44 -14.66 7.13
N PHE A 65 34.24 -15.21 6.91
CA PHE A 65 34.03 -16.65 6.69
C PHE A 65 34.94 -17.20 5.59
N GLY A 66 34.93 -16.58 4.41
CA GLY A 66 35.75 -17.01 3.28
C GLY A 66 37.27 -16.95 3.53
N GLN A 67 37.74 -16.04 4.41
CA GLN A 67 39.15 -15.98 4.80
C GLN A 67 39.50 -17.10 5.80
N ALA A 68 38.61 -17.43 6.73
CA ALA A 68 38.79 -18.56 7.64
C ALA A 68 38.87 -19.89 6.87
N VAL A 69 38.02 -20.08 5.86
CA VAL A 69 38.10 -21.23 4.94
C VAL A 69 39.41 -21.25 4.14
N GLU A 70 39.90 -20.09 3.68
CA GLU A 70 41.18 -20.00 2.96
C GLU A 70 42.37 -20.45 3.83
N GLU A 71 42.41 -20.05 5.10
CA GLU A 71 43.45 -20.48 6.05
C GLU A 71 43.32 -21.97 6.43
N CYS A 72 42.11 -22.49 6.68
CA CYS A 72 41.90 -23.93 6.89
C CYS A 72 42.31 -24.76 5.68
N ASN A 73 41.96 -24.35 4.46
CA ASN A 73 42.35 -25.05 3.24
C ASN A 73 43.88 -25.04 3.02
N ARG A 74 44.57 -23.98 3.47
CA ARG A 74 46.05 -23.91 3.43
C ARG A 74 46.71 -24.80 4.49
N ALA A 75 46.07 -24.99 5.65
CA ALA A 75 46.52 -25.88 6.71
C ALA A 75 46.17 -27.36 6.47
N ALA A 76 45.12 -27.64 5.70
CA ALA A 76 44.66 -28.99 5.41
C ALA A 76 45.69 -29.81 4.60
N PRO A 77 46.05 -31.04 5.02
CA PRO A 77 46.96 -31.89 4.28
C PRO A 77 46.42 -32.19 2.87
N VAL A 78 47.33 -32.32 1.90
CA VAL A 78 47.01 -32.78 0.55
C VAL A 78 47.32 -34.27 0.50
N LEU A 79 46.35 -35.10 0.87
CA LEU A 79 46.53 -36.56 0.91
C LEU A 79 46.85 -37.10 -0.49
N THR A 80 48.01 -37.72 -0.60
CA THR A 80 48.59 -38.27 -1.84
C THR A 80 48.19 -39.73 -2.04
N PRO A 81 48.31 -40.29 -3.26
CA PRO A 81 48.11 -41.73 -3.47
C PRO A 81 49.06 -42.62 -2.64
N GLU A 82 50.17 -42.08 -2.13
CA GLU A 82 51.12 -42.82 -1.29
C GLU A 82 50.58 -43.08 0.11
N GLU A 83 49.78 -42.16 0.64
CA GLU A 83 49.11 -42.25 1.94
C GLU A 83 47.79 -43.04 1.87
N LEU A 84 47.41 -43.51 0.67
CA LEU A 84 46.12 -44.15 0.37
C LEU A 84 46.33 -45.49 -0.34
N PRO A 85 46.78 -46.54 0.38
CA PRO A 85 47.18 -47.82 -0.24
C PRO A 85 46.08 -48.49 -1.08
N TYR A 86 44.80 -48.20 -0.80
CA TYR A 86 43.65 -48.74 -1.52
C TYR A 86 43.43 -48.11 -2.92
N LEU A 87 44.04 -46.96 -3.21
CA LEU A 87 43.99 -46.35 -4.56
C LEU A 87 45.05 -46.93 -5.49
N LYS A 88 46.13 -47.52 -4.93
CA LYS A 88 47.17 -48.20 -5.70
C LYS A 88 46.70 -49.59 -6.09
N ARG A 89 47.18 -50.10 -7.24
CA ARG A 89 46.92 -51.49 -7.62
C ARG A 89 47.41 -52.46 -6.51
N PRO A 90 46.64 -53.52 -6.20
CA PRO A 90 47.08 -54.55 -5.27
C PRO A 90 48.44 -55.14 -5.68
N SER A 91 49.26 -55.59 -4.72
CA SER A 91 50.44 -56.38 -5.08
C SER A 91 50.01 -57.67 -5.77
N GLY A 92 50.67 -58.02 -6.88
CA GLY A 92 50.47 -59.31 -7.56
C GLY A 92 50.77 -60.54 -6.68
N TRP A 93 51.36 -60.34 -5.50
CA TRP A 93 51.45 -61.34 -4.45
C TRP A 93 50.38 -61.09 -3.38
N ASP A 94 49.49 -62.07 -3.18
CA ASP A 94 48.53 -62.09 -2.07
C ASP A 94 49.18 -62.75 -0.85
N PRO A 95 49.48 -62.01 0.24
CA PRO A 95 50.18 -62.54 1.40
C PRO A 95 49.30 -63.47 2.26
N VAL A 96 47.97 -63.43 2.10
CA VAL A 96 47.02 -64.22 2.89
C VAL A 96 46.85 -65.60 2.26
N THR A 97 46.62 -65.67 0.95
CA THR A 97 46.48 -66.93 0.21
C THR A 97 47.83 -67.51 -0.23
N ARG A 98 48.91 -66.72 -0.19
CA ARG A 98 50.26 -67.06 -0.67
C ARG A 98 50.27 -67.49 -2.15
N SER A 99 49.42 -66.87 -2.95
CA SER A 99 49.35 -67.08 -4.40
C SER A 99 49.71 -65.81 -5.16
N TRP A 100 50.21 -66.00 -6.38
CA TRP A 100 50.31 -64.91 -7.36
C TRP A 100 48.95 -64.67 -8.02
N ARG A 101 48.62 -63.39 -8.19
CA ARG A 101 47.44 -62.84 -8.87
C ARG A 101 47.92 -62.11 -10.11
N ASP A 102 47.93 -62.84 -11.23
CA ASP A 102 48.38 -62.30 -12.52
C ASP A 102 47.43 -61.18 -13.02
N ASP A 103 46.15 -61.25 -12.65
CA ASP A 103 45.10 -60.24 -12.87
C ASP A 103 45.43 -58.86 -12.28
N ALA A 104 46.30 -58.77 -11.28
CA ALA A 104 46.75 -57.50 -10.71
C ALA A 104 47.77 -56.75 -11.58
N TYR A 105 48.43 -57.43 -12.53
CA TYR A 105 49.38 -56.80 -13.46
C TYR A 105 48.69 -56.06 -14.61
N ASP A 106 47.49 -56.50 -15.01
CA ASP A 106 46.68 -55.89 -16.05
C ASP A 106 45.98 -54.59 -15.59
N LEU A 107 45.98 -54.32 -14.27
CA LEU A 107 45.45 -53.09 -13.70
C LEU A 107 46.47 -51.93 -13.79
N PRO A 108 46.03 -50.70 -14.14
CA PRO A 108 46.89 -49.51 -14.10
C PRO A 108 47.30 -49.19 -12.66
N GLU A 109 48.38 -48.42 -12.48
CA GLU A 109 48.96 -48.16 -11.14
C GLU A 109 47.97 -47.58 -10.13
N LEU A 110 47.01 -46.77 -10.62
CA LEU A 110 45.84 -46.30 -9.88
C LEU A 110 44.56 -46.82 -10.55
N PRO A 111 44.04 -48.01 -10.17
CA PRO A 111 42.83 -48.59 -10.78
C PRO A 111 41.57 -47.73 -10.59
N HIS A 112 41.60 -46.84 -9.59
CA HIS A 112 40.51 -45.94 -9.21
C HIS A 112 40.80 -44.47 -9.57
N GLY A 113 41.84 -44.20 -10.38
CA GLY A 113 42.25 -42.86 -10.78
C GLY A 113 42.96 -42.06 -9.67
N GLU A 114 43.23 -40.79 -9.96
CA GLU A 114 43.79 -39.87 -8.97
C GLU A 114 42.75 -39.46 -7.91
N PRO A 115 43.17 -39.23 -6.65
CA PRO A 115 42.27 -38.85 -5.58
C PRO A 115 41.66 -37.45 -5.78
N VAL A 116 40.38 -37.39 -6.18
CA VAL A 116 39.61 -36.15 -6.14
C VAL A 116 39.43 -35.69 -4.69
N GLN A 117 39.91 -34.48 -4.37
CA GLN A 117 39.79 -33.86 -3.06
C GLN A 117 38.62 -32.86 -3.03
N TRP A 118 37.80 -32.95 -1.99
CA TRP A 118 36.66 -32.08 -1.74
C TRP A 118 36.82 -31.40 -0.37
N LEU A 119 36.39 -30.14 -0.29
CA LEU A 119 36.19 -29.41 0.96
C LEU A 119 34.69 -29.44 1.29
N TRP A 120 34.34 -29.79 2.52
CA TRP A 120 32.97 -29.71 3.02
C TRP A 120 32.87 -28.57 4.04
N LEU A 121 32.23 -27.48 3.64
CA LEU A 121 32.16 -26.24 4.40
C LEU A 121 30.96 -26.28 5.34
N LEU A 122 31.18 -25.98 6.62
CA LEU A 122 30.14 -25.96 7.65
C LEU A 122 30.21 -24.65 8.45
N HIS A 123 29.05 -24.13 8.81
CA HIS A 123 28.88 -23.05 9.78
C HIS A 123 28.65 -23.64 11.18
N ASP A 124 29.03 -22.91 12.22
CA ASP A 124 28.72 -23.25 13.61
C ASP A 124 27.22 -23.26 13.95
N ASP A 125 26.38 -22.66 13.10
CA ASP A 125 24.92 -22.65 13.21
C ASP A 125 24.22 -23.51 12.13
N CYS A 126 24.92 -24.53 11.61
CA CYS A 126 24.34 -25.57 10.76
C CYS A 126 24.65 -26.98 11.29
N ALA A 127 23.63 -27.85 11.33
CA ALA A 127 23.71 -29.21 11.85
C ALA A 127 23.30 -30.21 10.76
N PRO A 128 24.25 -30.95 10.15
CA PRO A 128 23.95 -31.96 9.14
C PRO A 128 23.30 -33.19 9.77
N GLU A 129 22.35 -33.81 9.05
CA GLU A 129 21.80 -35.12 9.40
C GLU A 129 22.83 -36.24 9.07
N PRO A 130 22.76 -37.44 9.70
CA PRO A 130 23.84 -38.43 9.65
C PRO A 130 24.26 -38.93 8.26
N ASP A 131 23.34 -38.96 7.29
CA ASP A 131 23.61 -39.42 5.92
C ASP A 131 24.01 -38.28 4.96
N ALA A 132 23.99 -37.01 5.41
CA ALA A 132 24.11 -35.84 4.54
C ALA A 132 25.37 -35.86 3.65
N LEU A 133 26.53 -36.22 4.18
CA LEU A 133 27.76 -36.32 3.39
C LEU A 133 27.74 -37.51 2.41
N ALA A 134 27.08 -38.61 2.78
CA ALA A 134 26.89 -39.76 1.89
C ALA A 134 26.02 -39.37 0.69
N GLN A 135 24.91 -38.64 0.93
CA GLN A 135 24.02 -38.17 -0.14
C GLN A 135 24.68 -37.11 -1.04
N LEU A 136 25.48 -36.20 -0.47
CA LEU A 136 26.27 -35.22 -1.26
C LEU A 136 27.24 -35.92 -2.21
N LEU A 137 27.98 -36.94 -1.73
CA LEU A 137 28.91 -37.72 -2.54
C LEU A 137 28.18 -38.60 -3.57
N ARG A 138 27.03 -39.20 -3.20
CA ARG A 138 26.21 -40.01 -4.11
C ARG A 138 25.78 -39.22 -5.35
N VAL A 139 25.44 -37.94 -5.21
CA VAL A 139 25.12 -37.08 -6.38
C VAL A 139 26.33 -36.85 -7.29
N VAL A 140 27.54 -36.70 -6.71
CA VAL A 140 28.80 -36.61 -7.49
C VAL A 140 29.08 -37.93 -8.21
N GLU A 141 29.00 -39.05 -7.50
CA GLU A 141 29.26 -40.40 -8.02
C GLU A 141 28.31 -40.73 -9.19
N ASN A 142 27.00 -40.48 -9.04
CA ASN A 142 26.01 -40.66 -10.11
C ASN A 142 26.33 -39.83 -11.38
N GLU A 143 26.77 -38.57 -11.24
CA GLU A 143 27.11 -37.74 -12.41
C GLU A 143 28.43 -38.19 -13.07
N TYR A 144 29.39 -38.70 -12.29
CA TYR A 144 30.59 -39.35 -12.83
C TYR A 144 30.26 -40.67 -13.56
N GLU A 145 29.34 -41.50 -13.07
CA GLU A 145 28.84 -42.69 -13.77
C GLU A 145 28.14 -42.33 -15.09
N LEU A 146 27.47 -41.16 -15.14
CA LEU A 146 26.90 -40.60 -16.37
C LEU A 146 27.94 -39.93 -17.30
N GLY A 147 29.24 -40.04 -16.98
CA GLY A 147 30.34 -39.52 -17.80
C GLY A 147 30.51 -38.01 -17.75
N ARG A 148 30.11 -37.34 -16.65
CA ARG A 148 30.13 -35.88 -16.50
C ARG A 148 31.03 -35.46 -15.33
N ASP A 149 32.27 -35.08 -15.66
CA ASP A 149 33.32 -34.68 -14.70
C ASP A 149 33.32 -33.17 -14.36
N ASP A 150 32.36 -32.42 -14.87
CA ASP A 150 32.23 -30.96 -14.74
C ASP A 150 31.58 -30.51 -13.41
N VAL A 151 31.05 -31.43 -12.60
CA VAL A 151 30.51 -31.13 -11.27
C VAL A 151 31.65 -30.67 -10.33
N ALA A 152 31.52 -29.46 -9.80
CA ALA A 152 32.51 -28.87 -8.89
C ALA A 152 31.94 -28.40 -7.55
N VAL A 153 30.63 -28.18 -7.45
CA VAL A 153 29.95 -27.85 -6.18
C VAL A 153 28.66 -28.63 -6.08
N VAL A 154 28.42 -29.25 -4.92
CA VAL A 154 27.13 -29.83 -4.55
C VAL A 154 26.74 -29.28 -3.18
N GLY A 155 25.47 -28.95 -2.96
CA GLY A 155 24.98 -28.47 -1.67
C GLY A 155 23.67 -29.10 -1.23
N PRO A 156 23.42 -29.14 0.08
CA PRO A 156 22.27 -29.81 0.67
C PRO A 156 20.97 -29.01 0.56
N LYS A 157 19.87 -29.69 0.86
CA LYS A 157 18.60 -29.08 1.26
C LYS A 157 18.73 -28.50 2.67
N LEU A 158 18.42 -27.22 2.83
CA LEU A 158 18.42 -26.54 4.13
C LEU A 158 17.02 -26.50 4.74
N ARG A 159 16.90 -26.95 6.00
CA ARG A 159 15.67 -26.92 6.78
C ARG A 159 15.81 -26.05 8.04
N GLY A 160 14.66 -25.64 8.60
CA GLY A 160 14.58 -24.82 9.80
C GLY A 160 15.24 -25.47 11.02
N TRP A 161 15.86 -24.65 11.87
CA TRP A 161 16.51 -25.14 13.10
C TRP A 161 15.50 -25.71 14.11
N TYR A 162 14.37 -25.02 14.29
CA TYR A 162 13.30 -25.42 15.22
C TYR A 162 12.20 -26.22 14.52
N ASP A 163 11.62 -25.69 13.44
CA ASP A 163 10.74 -26.44 12.56
C ASP A 163 11.57 -27.26 11.55
N ARG A 164 11.75 -28.54 11.87
CA ARG A 164 12.50 -29.50 11.03
C ARG A 164 11.81 -29.87 9.70
N ARG A 165 10.59 -29.39 9.43
CA ARG A 165 9.91 -29.56 8.14
C ARG A 165 9.89 -28.28 7.32
N GLN A 166 10.09 -27.11 7.92
CA GLN A 166 10.22 -25.86 7.18
C GLN A 166 11.43 -25.90 6.24
N LEU A 167 11.22 -25.69 4.94
CA LEU A 167 12.29 -25.45 3.98
C LEU A 167 12.83 -24.03 4.14
N LEU A 168 14.16 -23.91 4.16
CA LEU A 168 14.86 -22.61 4.09
C LEU A 168 15.40 -22.39 2.67
N GLU A 169 16.17 -23.35 2.12
CA GLU A 169 16.82 -23.25 0.81
C GLU A 169 16.91 -24.63 0.13
N VAL A 170 16.60 -24.73 -1.17
CA VAL A 170 16.85 -25.92 -2.01
C VAL A 170 17.56 -25.50 -3.29
N GLY A 171 18.77 -24.98 -3.09
CA GLY A 171 19.47 -24.12 -4.05
C GLY A 171 19.04 -22.66 -3.95
N VAL A 172 19.88 -21.78 -4.50
CA VAL A 172 19.78 -20.33 -4.37
C VAL A 172 20.13 -19.67 -5.69
N SER A 173 19.41 -18.60 -6.01
CA SER A 173 19.68 -17.68 -7.11
C SER A 173 19.62 -16.23 -6.63
N ILE A 174 19.90 -15.28 -7.52
CA ILE A 174 19.86 -13.85 -7.23
C ILE A 174 18.90 -13.13 -8.17
N ALA A 175 17.92 -12.46 -7.58
CA ALA A 175 16.95 -11.68 -8.32
C ALA A 175 17.60 -10.49 -9.02
N ASN A 176 16.95 -10.00 -10.07
CA ASN A 176 17.31 -8.75 -10.77
C ASN A 176 17.45 -7.51 -9.84
N SER A 177 16.89 -7.56 -8.62
CA SER A 177 17.01 -6.53 -7.59
C SER A 177 18.18 -6.72 -6.60
N GLY A 178 18.99 -7.78 -6.75
CA GLY A 178 20.03 -8.22 -5.80
C GLY A 178 19.51 -9.10 -4.64
N ARG A 179 18.19 -9.27 -4.50
CA ARG A 179 17.60 -10.08 -3.42
C ARG A 179 17.92 -11.57 -3.59
N ARG A 180 18.16 -12.28 -2.48
CA ARG A 180 18.31 -13.75 -2.43
C ARG A 180 16.99 -14.41 -2.87
N TRP A 181 17.08 -15.32 -3.83
CA TRP A 181 15.95 -16.00 -4.43
C TRP A 181 16.12 -17.50 -4.22
N THR A 182 15.38 -18.06 -3.25
CA THR A 182 15.37 -19.51 -2.99
C THR A 182 14.36 -20.25 -3.86
N GLY A 183 13.32 -19.55 -4.35
CA GLY A 183 12.21 -20.20 -5.04
C GLY A 183 11.33 -21.01 -4.09
N LEU A 184 11.22 -20.57 -2.83
CA LEU A 184 10.43 -21.20 -1.79
C LEU A 184 9.47 -20.19 -1.16
N ASP A 185 8.25 -20.63 -0.88
CA ASP A 185 7.23 -19.84 -0.19
C ASP A 185 7.54 -19.64 1.31
N ARG A 186 6.92 -18.63 1.93
CA ARG A 186 7.14 -18.33 3.35
C ARG A 186 6.58 -19.47 4.21
N ARG A 187 7.45 -20.08 5.02
CA ARG A 187 7.17 -21.29 5.82
C ARG A 187 6.69 -22.47 4.96
N GLU A 188 7.17 -22.58 3.72
CA GLU A 188 6.94 -23.77 2.90
C GLU A 188 7.43 -25.03 3.64
N GLN A 189 6.59 -26.04 3.69
CA GLN A 189 6.82 -27.30 4.40
C GLN A 189 7.32 -28.35 3.43
N ASP A 190 8.35 -29.09 3.82
CA ASP A 190 8.93 -30.19 3.05
C ASP A 190 7.97 -31.38 3.02
N GLN A 191 7.47 -31.66 1.82
CA GLN A 191 6.56 -32.75 1.45
C GLN A 191 7.15 -33.55 0.28
N GLY A 192 8.44 -33.39 0.00
CA GLY A 192 9.15 -34.01 -1.13
C GLY A 192 9.06 -33.25 -2.46
N GLN A 193 8.47 -32.05 -2.48
CA GLN A 193 8.18 -31.29 -3.70
C GLN A 193 9.43 -30.65 -4.36
N HIS A 194 10.60 -30.72 -3.72
CA HIS A 194 11.88 -30.26 -4.30
C HIS A 194 12.93 -31.38 -4.32
N ASP A 195 12.53 -32.65 -4.38
CA ASP A 195 13.41 -33.83 -4.25
C ASP A 195 14.08 -34.23 -5.57
N HIS A 196 14.37 -33.24 -6.41
CA HIS A 196 15.03 -33.44 -7.70
C HIS A 196 16.43 -32.81 -7.71
N VAL A 197 17.44 -33.64 -7.99
CA VAL A 197 18.80 -33.18 -8.31
C VAL A 197 18.73 -32.31 -9.56
N ARG A 198 19.12 -31.04 -9.43
CA ARG A 198 19.07 -30.05 -10.52
C ARG A 198 20.24 -29.07 -10.46
N PRO A 199 20.67 -28.50 -11.60
CA PRO A 199 21.59 -27.38 -11.60
C PRO A 199 20.95 -26.14 -10.99
N VAL A 200 21.71 -25.41 -10.18
CA VAL A 200 21.28 -24.19 -9.48
C VAL A 200 22.36 -23.12 -9.62
N LEU A 201 22.03 -21.83 -9.51
CA LEU A 201 23.06 -20.77 -9.60
C LEU A 201 24.06 -20.89 -8.45
N SER A 202 23.58 -21.21 -7.25
CA SER A 202 24.37 -21.32 -6.02
C SER A 202 23.72 -22.31 -5.06
N VAL A 203 24.54 -22.82 -4.15
CA VAL A 203 24.10 -23.43 -2.88
C VAL A 203 24.66 -22.58 -1.72
N SER A 204 24.10 -22.74 -0.52
CA SER A 204 24.63 -22.05 0.68
C SER A 204 25.98 -22.61 1.08
N THR A 205 26.83 -21.79 1.69
CA THR A 205 28.07 -22.25 2.35
C THR A 205 27.82 -23.09 3.60
N ALA A 206 26.61 -23.10 4.15
CA ALA A 206 26.19 -24.01 5.22
C ALA A 206 25.98 -25.43 4.66
N GLY A 207 27.04 -26.24 4.64
CA GLY A 207 27.05 -27.62 4.13
C GLY A 207 27.55 -27.79 2.69
N MET A 208 28.16 -26.77 2.08
CA MET A 208 28.67 -26.82 0.70
C MET A 208 29.80 -27.84 0.54
N LEU A 209 29.66 -28.79 -0.38
CA LEU A 209 30.74 -29.67 -0.83
C LEU A 209 31.34 -29.10 -2.13
N VAL A 210 32.60 -28.65 -2.09
CA VAL A 210 33.30 -28.01 -3.23
C VAL A 210 34.60 -28.72 -3.56
N ARG A 211 34.87 -28.92 -4.85
CA ARG A 211 36.08 -29.58 -5.34
C ARG A 211 37.31 -28.69 -5.12
N ARG A 212 38.34 -29.20 -4.43
CA ARG A 212 39.48 -28.42 -3.96
C ARG A 212 40.29 -27.81 -5.11
N ASP A 213 40.49 -28.57 -6.19
CA ASP A 213 41.19 -28.10 -7.41
C ASP A 213 40.49 -26.89 -8.06
N VAL A 214 39.15 -26.88 -8.07
CA VAL A 214 38.36 -25.78 -8.62
C VAL A 214 38.34 -24.60 -7.66
N PHE A 215 38.21 -24.83 -6.36
CA PHE A 215 38.27 -23.79 -5.34
C PHE A 215 39.60 -23.00 -5.40
N ASP A 216 40.73 -23.73 -5.44
CA ASP A 216 42.06 -23.14 -5.51
C ASP A 216 42.29 -22.40 -6.84
N ARG A 217 41.90 -23.01 -7.98
CA ARG A 217 42.01 -22.39 -9.31
C ARG A 217 41.21 -21.10 -9.45
N LEU A 218 40.07 -20.99 -8.76
CA LEU A 218 39.22 -19.79 -8.73
C LEU A 218 39.67 -18.74 -7.70
N GLY A 219 40.70 -19.04 -6.89
CA GLY A 219 41.18 -18.16 -5.83
C GLY A 219 40.25 -18.07 -4.61
N GLY A 220 39.46 -19.12 -4.35
CA GLY A 220 38.54 -19.19 -3.21
C GLY A 220 37.44 -18.13 -3.22
N PHE A 221 37.07 -17.63 -2.04
CA PHE A 221 36.04 -16.59 -1.87
C PHE A 221 36.58 -15.17 -2.15
N ASP A 222 35.73 -14.30 -2.71
CA ASP A 222 36.11 -12.91 -2.96
C ASP A 222 36.24 -12.15 -1.62
N ARG A 223 37.44 -11.64 -1.32
CA ARG A 223 37.75 -10.92 -0.07
C ARG A 223 36.98 -9.60 0.11
N HIS A 224 36.22 -9.15 -0.89
CA HIS A 224 35.25 -8.05 -0.77
C HIS A 224 33.87 -8.49 -0.26
N LEU A 225 33.62 -9.80 -0.13
CA LEU A 225 32.40 -10.42 0.39
C LEU A 225 32.73 -11.22 1.67
N PRO A 226 32.87 -10.58 2.84
CA PRO A 226 33.40 -11.23 4.05
C PRO A 226 32.42 -12.15 4.82
N LEU A 227 31.14 -12.22 4.44
CA LEU A 227 30.12 -13.01 5.16
C LEU A 227 28.83 -13.31 4.37
N MET A 228 28.47 -12.48 3.38
CA MET A 228 27.21 -12.62 2.65
C MET A 228 27.42 -12.44 1.15
N ARG A 229 26.78 -13.32 0.36
CA ARG A 229 26.86 -13.39 -1.12
C ARG A 229 28.18 -13.91 -1.69
N ASP A 230 29.12 -14.23 -0.81
CA ASP A 230 30.30 -15.04 -1.08
C ASP A 230 29.94 -16.40 -1.70
N ASP A 231 28.86 -17.02 -1.22
CA ASP A 231 28.26 -18.23 -1.77
C ASP A 231 27.85 -18.07 -3.25
N VAL A 232 26.98 -17.09 -3.53
CA VAL A 232 26.48 -16.78 -4.88
C VAL A 232 27.62 -16.33 -5.81
N ASP A 233 28.59 -15.59 -5.31
CA ASP A 233 29.71 -15.13 -6.13
C ASP A 233 30.68 -16.25 -6.50
N LEU A 234 31.02 -17.14 -5.56
CA LEU A 234 31.84 -18.32 -5.83
C LEU A 234 31.13 -19.23 -6.84
N CYS A 235 29.86 -19.56 -6.60
CA CYS A 235 29.11 -20.45 -7.50
C CYS A 235 28.92 -19.84 -8.90
N TRP A 236 28.73 -18.52 -9.01
CA TRP A 236 28.73 -17.84 -10.32
C TRP A 236 30.09 -17.96 -11.02
N ARG A 237 31.21 -17.83 -10.28
CA ARG A 237 32.56 -18.03 -10.84
C ARG A 237 32.81 -19.49 -11.25
N VAL A 238 32.28 -20.47 -10.51
CA VAL A 238 32.30 -21.90 -10.88
C VAL A 238 31.58 -22.14 -12.21
N HIS A 239 30.34 -21.65 -12.35
CA HIS A 239 29.60 -21.68 -13.63
C HIS A 239 30.39 -20.99 -14.75
N ALA A 240 30.90 -19.77 -14.51
CA ALA A 240 31.69 -19.02 -15.49
C ALA A 240 32.98 -19.75 -15.94
N ALA A 241 33.48 -20.71 -15.16
CA ALA A 241 34.66 -21.53 -15.46
C ALA A 241 34.32 -22.89 -16.10
N GLY A 242 33.09 -23.12 -16.56
CA GLY A 242 32.70 -24.36 -17.25
C GLY A 242 32.25 -25.50 -16.33
N HIS A 243 32.04 -25.22 -15.03
CA HIS A 243 31.68 -26.24 -14.04
C HIS A 243 30.24 -26.10 -13.54
N ARG A 244 29.58 -27.22 -13.21
CA ARG A 244 28.21 -27.24 -12.67
C ARG A 244 28.17 -27.18 -11.14
N VAL A 245 27.11 -26.51 -10.67
CA VAL A 245 26.69 -26.45 -9.25
C VAL A 245 25.34 -27.14 -9.13
N LEU A 246 25.26 -28.19 -8.31
CA LEU A 246 24.07 -29.02 -8.14
C LEU A 246 23.50 -28.91 -6.71
N VAL A 247 22.21 -29.15 -6.55
CA VAL A 247 21.59 -29.44 -5.24
C VAL A 247 21.42 -30.94 -5.07
N ALA A 248 21.81 -31.46 -3.91
CA ALA A 248 21.50 -32.81 -3.44
C ALA A 248 20.34 -32.71 -2.43
N PRO A 249 19.08 -32.95 -2.84
CA PRO A 249 17.93 -32.68 -2.00
C PRO A 249 17.74 -33.70 -0.86
N ASP A 250 18.29 -34.90 -1.02
CA ASP A 250 18.34 -35.95 0.01
C ASP A 250 19.35 -35.64 1.11
N ALA A 251 20.39 -34.84 0.81
CA ALA A 251 21.31 -34.35 1.82
C ALA A 251 20.64 -33.24 2.64
N VAL A 252 20.31 -33.51 3.90
CA VAL A 252 19.59 -32.55 4.76
C VAL A 252 20.53 -31.91 5.79
N VAL A 253 20.46 -30.58 5.91
CA VAL A 253 21.14 -29.80 6.95
C VAL A 253 20.16 -28.84 7.60
N ARG A 254 20.10 -28.81 8.94
CA ARG A 254 19.34 -27.82 9.71
C ARG A 254 20.18 -26.54 9.86
N HIS A 255 19.61 -25.36 9.67
CA HIS A 255 20.35 -24.09 9.78
C HIS A 255 19.56 -23.02 10.55
N ALA A 256 20.23 -22.29 11.44
CA ALA A 256 19.61 -21.23 12.24
C ALA A 256 19.66 -19.84 11.56
N GLU A 257 20.53 -19.65 10.56
CA GLU A 257 20.84 -18.39 9.89
C GLU A 257 21.11 -17.23 10.87
N ALA A 258 21.92 -17.45 11.90
CA ALA A 258 22.08 -16.57 13.06
C ALA A 258 22.43 -15.13 12.67
N ALA A 259 23.36 -14.94 11.72
CA ALA A 259 23.74 -13.63 11.21
C ALA A 259 22.65 -13.01 10.31
N SER A 260 21.92 -13.81 9.53
CA SER A 260 20.86 -13.33 8.64
C SER A 260 19.67 -12.83 9.48
N ARG A 261 19.20 -13.62 10.45
CA ARG A 261 18.09 -13.31 11.37
C ARG A 261 18.42 -12.29 12.47
N GLU A 262 19.58 -11.64 12.42
CA GLU A 262 20.01 -10.64 13.42
C GLU A 262 20.14 -11.22 14.86
N ARG A 263 20.29 -12.56 14.98
CA ARG A 263 20.55 -13.29 16.24
C ARG A 263 22.03 -13.21 16.66
N ARG A 264 22.93 -12.84 15.74
CA ARG A 264 24.37 -12.63 15.92
C ARG A 264 24.80 -11.30 15.28
N THR A 265 25.75 -10.58 15.87
CA THR A 265 26.31 -9.34 15.30
C THR A 265 27.28 -9.63 14.15
N VAL A 266 27.42 -8.69 13.22
CA VAL A 266 28.37 -8.82 12.09
C VAL A 266 29.62 -7.96 12.36
N ASP A 267 30.66 -8.62 12.84
CA ASP A 267 31.89 -7.97 13.34
C ASP A 267 33.02 -7.89 12.29
N CYS A 268 32.96 -8.70 11.23
CA CYS A 268 33.95 -8.72 10.14
C CYS A 268 33.86 -7.53 9.16
N VAL A 269 32.91 -6.60 9.34
CA VAL A 269 32.65 -5.48 8.40
C VAL A 269 32.91 -4.10 9.00
N GLY A 270 34.18 -3.69 9.01
CA GLY A 270 34.60 -2.32 9.36
C GLY A 270 35.14 -2.19 10.79
N ARG A 271 34.96 -1.01 11.40
CA ARG A 271 35.45 -0.73 12.77
C ARG A 271 34.41 -1.00 13.86
N THR A 272 33.13 -0.95 13.52
CA THR A 272 31.96 -1.17 14.40
C THR A 272 31.10 -2.27 13.79
N SER A 273 30.32 -2.97 14.61
CA SER A 273 29.35 -3.97 14.13
C SER A 273 28.42 -3.35 13.07
N ALA A 274 28.16 -4.11 12.00
CA ALA A 274 27.32 -3.68 10.89
C ALA A 274 25.95 -4.35 10.96
N SER A 275 24.90 -3.66 10.51
CA SER A 275 23.59 -4.29 10.36
C SER A 275 23.60 -5.32 9.22
N PRO A 276 23.06 -6.53 9.42
CA PRO A 276 23.02 -7.57 8.39
C PRO A 276 22.35 -7.12 7.09
N HIS A 277 21.29 -6.30 7.18
CA HIS A 277 20.61 -5.73 6.02
C HIS A 277 21.54 -4.86 5.13
N LYS A 278 22.39 -4.01 5.73
CA LYS A 278 23.38 -3.21 4.99
C LYS A 278 24.42 -4.10 4.31
N VAL A 279 24.88 -5.16 4.99
CA VAL A 279 25.91 -6.07 4.48
C VAL A 279 25.38 -6.91 3.32
N ASP A 280 24.19 -7.51 3.46
CA ASP A 280 23.50 -8.22 2.36
C ASP A 280 23.31 -7.31 1.14
N LYS A 281 22.85 -6.07 1.36
CA LYS A 281 22.65 -5.10 0.28
C LYS A 281 23.96 -4.74 -0.43
N ALA A 282 25.03 -4.48 0.31
CA ALA A 282 26.33 -4.17 -0.26
C ALA A 282 26.89 -5.34 -1.08
N GLY A 283 26.84 -6.55 -0.52
CA GLY A 283 27.27 -7.78 -1.19
C GLY A 283 26.44 -8.10 -2.44
N ALA A 284 25.13 -7.91 -2.39
CA ALA A 284 24.24 -8.09 -3.53
C ALA A 284 24.52 -7.11 -4.68
N VAL A 285 24.74 -5.83 -4.37
CA VAL A 285 25.11 -4.81 -5.37
C VAL A 285 26.48 -5.12 -5.98
N TYR A 286 27.47 -5.47 -5.15
CA TYR A 286 28.81 -5.84 -5.61
C TYR A 286 28.75 -7.08 -6.53
N THR A 287 28.17 -8.20 -6.06
CA THR A 287 28.06 -9.46 -6.81
C THR A 287 27.41 -9.26 -8.17
N LEU A 288 26.34 -8.46 -8.26
CA LEU A 288 25.72 -8.12 -9.55
C LEU A 288 26.62 -7.25 -10.44
N LEU A 289 27.21 -6.17 -9.91
CA LEU A 289 28.03 -5.25 -10.71
C LEU A 289 29.36 -5.87 -11.17
N VAL A 290 29.86 -6.89 -10.47
CA VAL A 290 31.09 -7.58 -10.87
C VAL A 290 30.81 -8.76 -11.83
N ASN A 291 29.73 -9.54 -11.64
CA ASN A 291 29.37 -10.63 -12.57
C ASN A 291 28.66 -10.17 -13.86
N THR A 292 28.01 -9.00 -13.89
CA THR A 292 27.23 -8.56 -15.07
C THR A 292 28.12 -8.24 -16.28
N ARG A 293 27.68 -8.56 -17.51
CA ARG A 293 28.39 -8.21 -18.75
C ARG A 293 28.52 -6.69 -18.92
N THR A 294 29.67 -6.20 -19.39
CA THR A 294 29.99 -4.76 -19.45
C THR A 294 28.93 -3.93 -20.19
N ALA A 295 28.39 -4.43 -21.30
CA ALA A 295 27.32 -3.77 -22.07
C ALA A 295 25.98 -3.60 -21.29
N ALA A 296 25.71 -4.46 -20.30
CA ALA A 296 24.49 -4.39 -19.48
C ALA A 296 24.67 -3.56 -18.19
N LEU A 297 25.89 -3.11 -17.88
CA LEU A 297 26.18 -2.37 -16.64
C LEU A 297 25.37 -1.08 -16.46
N PRO A 298 25.22 -0.19 -17.47
CA PRO A 298 24.46 1.05 -17.28
C PRO A 298 23.00 0.78 -16.88
N TRP A 299 22.39 -0.23 -17.50
CA TRP A 299 21.04 -0.65 -17.19
C TRP A 299 20.91 -1.30 -15.80
N VAL A 300 21.85 -2.20 -15.43
CA VAL A 300 21.85 -2.82 -14.10
C VAL A 300 22.11 -1.78 -13.00
N LEU A 301 23.00 -0.82 -13.22
CA LEU A 301 23.25 0.29 -12.30
C LEU A 301 22.00 1.16 -12.11
N LEU A 302 21.39 1.63 -13.21
CA LEU A 302 20.15 2.42 -13.16
C LEU A 302 19.04 1.67 -12.40
N ARG A 303 18.86 0.37 -12.71
CA ARG A 303 17.88 -0.50 -12.06
C ARG A 303 18.16 -0.70 -10.57
N LEU A 304 19.43 -0.83 -10.17
CA LEU A 304 19.82 -0.96 -8.76
C LEU A 304 19.59 0.35 -8.00
N VAL A 305 19.91 1.51 -8.58
CA VAL A 305 19.64 2.82 -7.98
C VAL A 305 18.13 3.02 -7.81
N LEU A 306 17.35 2.91 -8.90
CA LEU A 306 15.90 3.12 -8.87
C LEU A 306 15.19 2.11 -7.95
N GLY A 307 15.56 0.83 -8.00
CA GLY A 307 15.01 -0.21 -7.13
C GLY A 307 15.34 -0.01 -5.65
N THR A 308 16.50 0.59 -5.33
CA THR A 308 16.88 0.96 -3.95
C THR A 308 16.07 2.17 -3.47
N LEU A 309 15.88 3.19 -4.31
CA LEU A 309 15.05 4.35 -3.99
C LEU A 309 13.60 3.95 -3.71
N LEU A 310 13.01 3.11 -4.57
CA LEU A 310 11.65 2.57 -4.39
C LEU A 310 11.52 1.74 -3.10
N ARG A 311 12.54 0.93 -2.76
CA ARG A 311 12.55 0.19 -1.48
C ARG A 311 12.72 1.08 -0.27
N THR A 312 13.58 2.09 -0.34
CA THR A 312 13.74 3.09 0.73
C THR A 312 12.41 3.77 1.02
N LEU A 313 11.70 4.20 -0.03
CA LEU A 313 10.35 4.76 0.09
C LEU A 313 9.37 3.75 0.71
N ALA A 314 9.39 2.49 0.27
CA ALA A 314 8.55 1.43 0.85
C ALA A 314 8.87 1.13 2.33
N TYR A 315 10.13 1.20 2.75
CA TYR A 315 10.54 1.05 4.15
C TYR A 315 10.13 2.26 5.01
N LEU A 316 10.23 3.49 4.48
CA LEU A 316 9.74 4.70 5.13
C LEU A 316 8.22 4.66 5.32
N VAL A 317 7.47 4.34 4.26
CA VAL A 317 6.01 4.11 4.31
C VAL A 317 5.65 2.96 5.27
N GLY A 318 6.46 1.91 5.29
CA GLY A 318 6.34 0.78 6.21
C GLY A 318 6.72 1.09 7.66
N LYS A 319 7.20 2.31 7.96
CA LYS A 319 7.65 2.78 9.29
C LYS A 319 8.91 2.08 9.83
N VAL A 320 9.84 1.71 8.94
CA VAL A 320 11.12 1.05 9.28
C VAL A 320 12.32 1.88 8.78
N PRO A 321 12.58 3.08 9.34
CA PRO A 321 13.61 4.00 8.83
C PRO A 321 15.03 3.45 8.93
N GLY A 322 15.33 2.56 9.89
CA GLY A 322 16.63 1.88 9.97
C GLY A 322 16.95 1.06 8.72
N GLN A 323 16.02 0.21 8.27
CA GLN A 323 16.17 -0.58 7.04
C GLN A 323 16.22 0.32 5.79
N ALA A 324 15.49 1.44 5.77
CA ALA A 324 15.58 2.43 4.70
C ALA A 324 17.00 3.04 4.59
N LEU A 325 17.58 3.43 5.72
CA LEU A 325 18.96 3.95 5.78
C LEU A 325 19.99 2.90 5.38
N ASP A 326 19.78 1.64 5.77
CA ASP A 326 20.71 0.55 5.48
C ASP A 326 20.68 0.11 4.00
N GLU A 327 19.51 0.13 3.36
CA GLU A 327 19.36 -0.10 1.92
C GLU A 327 20.13 0.98 1.10
N ILE A 328 20.06 2.26 1.53
CA ILE A 328 20.86 3.35 0.95
C ILE A 328 22.35 3.14 1.24
N ARG A 329 22.74 2.94 2.51
CA ARG A 329 24.15 2.80 2.93
C ARG A 329 24.84 1.62 2.25
N GLY A 330 24.14 0.51 2.04
CA GLY A 330 24.63 -0.65 1.30
C GLY A 330 24.87 -0.34 -0.18
N LEU A 331 23.96 0.38 -0.85
CA LEU A 331 24.16 0.82 -2.23
C LEU A 331 25.30 1.83 -2.34
N VAL A 332 25.21 2.94 -1.61
CA VAL A 332 26.13 4.08 -1.69
C VAL A 332 27.54 3.67 -1.25
N GLY A 333 27.67 2.85 -0.20
CA GLY A 333 28.97 2.33 0.26
C GLY A 333 29.70 1.45 -0.76
N THR A 334 28.96 0.81 -1.68
CA THR A 334 29.52 0.05 -2.80
C THR A 334 29.82 0.94 -4.01
N LEU A 335 28.91 1.86 -4.35
CA LEU A 335 29.07 2.74 -5.53
C LEU A 335 30.15 3.83 -5.35
N LEU A 336 30.40 4.30 -4.13
CA LEU A 336 31.48 5.24 -3.81
C LEU A 336 32.89 4.60 -3.84
N ARG A 337 32.99 3.30 -4.14
CA ARG A 337 34.25 2.55 -4.24
C ARG A 337 34.37 1.81 -5.58
N PRO A 338 34.28 2.53 -6.71
CA PRO A 338 34.31 1.93 -8.04
C PRO A 338 35.59 1.12 -8.30
N GLU A 339 36.72 1.49 -7.68
CA GLU A 339 37.98 0.79 -7.78
C GLU A 339 37.89 -0.70 -7.38
N ARG A 340 37.04 -1.03 -6.39
CA ARG A 340 36.79 -2.42 -5.98
C ARG A 340 36.01 -3.20 -7.03
N ILE A 341 35.00 -2.56 -7.63
CA ILE A 341 34.19 -3.15 -8.69
C ILE A 341 35.08 -3.39 -9.91
N LEU A 342 35.89 -2.40 -10.32
CA LEU A 342 36.83 -2.55 -11.43
C LEU A 342 37.91 -3.62 -11.13
N ALA A 343 38.44 -3.69 -9.91
CA ALA A 343 39.41 -4.70 -9.52
C ALA A 343 38.81 -6.11 -9.60
N GLY A 344 37.65 -6.34 -8.99
CA GLY A 344 36.94 -7.63 -9.06
C GLY A 344 36.60 -8.03 -10.50
N ARG A 345 36.25 -7.07 -11.37
CA ARG A 345 35.97 -7.32 -12.79
C ARG A 345 37.22 -7.71 -13.57
N ARG A 346 38.39 -7.13 -13.26
CA ARG A 346 39.68 -7.48 -13.89
C ARG A 346 40.18 -8.86 -13.48
N HIS A 347 39.87 -9.31 -12.27
CA HIS A 347 40.19 -10.67 -11.81
C HIS A 347 39.26 -11.75 -12.41
N ARG A 348 38.12 -11.36 -13.02
CA ARG A 348 37.22 -12.29 -13.68
C ARG A 348 37.58 -12.39 -15.16
N GLY A 349 38.01 -13.59 -15.56
CA GLY A 349 38.26 -13.93 -16.95
C GLY A 349 37.00 -13.92 -17.81
N SER A 350 37.17 -14.15 -19.11
CA SER A 350 36.04 -14.40 -20.02
C SER A 350 35.30 -15.67 -19.58
N PRO A 351 33.97 -15.65 -19.46
CA PRO A 351 33.21 -16.85 -19.13
C PRO A 351 33.35 -17.89 -20.24
N GLN A 352 33.55 -19.16 -19.86
CA GLN A 352 33.63 -20.29 -20.78
C GLN A 352 32.24 -20.78 -21.23
N ILE A 353 31.20 -20.50 -20.45
CA ILE A 353 29.82 -20.91 -20.72
C ILE A 353 28.99 -19.84 -21.42
N ASP A 354 27.94 -20.28 -22.11
CA ASP A 354 27.18 -19.41 -22.99
C ASP A 354 26.13 -18.57 -22.25
N LYS A 355 25.59 -17.54 -22.92
CA LYS A 355 24.61 -16.62 -22.30
C LYS A 355 23.32 -17.32 -21.87
N GLY A 356 22.90 -18.35 -22.62
CA GLY A 356 21.64 -19.06 -22.40
C GLY A 356 21.63 -19.83 -21.08
N GLU A 357 22.72 -20.52 -20.78
CA GLU A 357 22.87 -21.42 -19.64
C GLU A 357 22.77 -20.65 -18.32
N LEU A 358 23.57 -19.59 -18.15
CA LEU A 358 23.46 -18.69 -16.98
C LEU A 358 22.09 -18.03 -16.84
N ARG A 359 21.37 -17.79 -17.94
CA ARG A 359 20.04 -17.19 -17.88
C ARG A 359 18.98 -18.15 -17.35
N ALA A 360 19.12 -19.45 -17.59
CA ALA A 360 18.22 -20.47 -17.04
C ALA A 360 18.33 -20.60 -15.51
N LEU A 361 19.50 -20.28 -14.95
CA LEU A 361 19.76 -20.31 -13.50
C LEU A 361 19.27 -19.05 -12.76
N LEU A 362 18.80 -18.02 -13.47
CA LEU A 362 18.32 -16.76 -12.93
C LEU A 362 16.78 -16.70 -12.96
N PRO A 363 16.12 -16.08 -11.96
CA PRO A 363 14.66 -16.03 -11.92
C PRO A 363 14.09 -15.22 -13.11
N PRO A 364 12.93 -15.64 -13.65
CA PRO A 364 12.37 -15.05 -14.87
C PRO A 364 12.05 -13.55 -14.70
N PRO A 365 12.18 -12.76 -15.78
CA PRO A 365 11.91 -11.33 -15.74
C PRO A 365 10.46 -11.07 -15.32
N GLY A 366 10.26 -10.25 -14.28
CA GLY A 366 8.95 -9.90 -13.74
C GLY A 366 8.54 -10.67 -12.49
N ALA A 367 9.10 -11.85 -12.19
CA ALA A 367 8.76 -12.62 -10.99
C ALA A 367 8.92 -11.79 -9.69
N THR A 368 10.03 -11.05 -9.57
CA THR A 368 10.27 -10.16 -8.42
C THR A 368 9.28 -9.00 -8.34
N VAL A 369 8.77 -8.51 -9.48
CA VAL A 369 7.79 -7.41 -9.53
C VAL A 369 6.44 -7.93 -9.06
N ARG A 370 6.01 -9.10 -9.55
CA ARG A 370 4.77 -9.77 -9.14
C ARG A 370 4.72 -9.99 -7.62
N VAL A 371 5.74 -10.61 -7.04
CA VAL A 371 5.85 -10.84 -5.59
C VAL A 371 5.79 -9.52 -4.80
N THR A 372 6.39 -8.45 -5.30
CA THR A 372 6.34 -7.12 -4.66
C THR A 372 4.94 -6.51 -4.74
N VAL A 373 4.25 -6.63 -5.88
CA VAL A 373 2.87 -6.15 -6.06
C VAL A 373 1.89 -6.95 -5.19
N GLU A 374 2.03 -8.27 -5.13
CA GLU A 374 1.22 -9.14 -4.27
C GLU A 374 1.44 -8.82 -2.78
N GLN A 375 2.68 -8.55 -2.36
CA GLN A 375 3.00 -8.08 -1.01
C GLN A 375 2.37 -6.72 -0.68
N VAL A 376 2.42 -5.74 -1.59
CA VAL A 376 1.79 -4.42 -1.39
C VAL A 376 0.25 -4.56 -1.36
N ALA A 377 -0.32 -5.35 -2.26
CA ALA A 377 -1.76 -5.62 -2.30
C ALA A 377 -2.25 -6.32 -1.02
N GLY A 378 -1.52 -7.32 -0.50
CA GLY A 378 -1.85 -8.00 0.75
C GLY A 378 -1.78 -7.11 1.99
N ASN A 379 -0.84 -6.16 2.02
CA ASN A 379 -0.75 -5.17 3.09
C ASN A 379 -1.86 -4.11 3.05
N LEU A 380 -2.29 -3.70 1.85
CA LEU A 380 -3.39 -2.75 1.66
C LEU A 380 -4.77 -3.40 1.87
N VAL A 381 -4.99 -4.62 1.36
CA VAL A 381 -6.25 -5.37 1.48
C VAL A 381 -6.22 -6.23 2.76
N GLY A 382 -6.25 -5.54 3.91
CA GLY A 382 -5.93 -6.16 5.19
C GLY A 382 -6.84 -7.33 5.62
N ARG A 383 -6.17 -8.43 6.01
CA ARG A 383 -6.56 -9.46 7.00
C ARG A 383 -7.99 -10.02 6.94
N SER A 384 -8.14 -11.25 6.44
CA SER A 384 -9.01 -12.27 7.07
C SER A 384 -8.68 -13.71 6.69
N ASP A 385 -7.99 -13.95 5.56
CA ASP A 385 -7.73 -15.29 5.05
C ASP A 385 -6.24 -15.64 5.25
N PRO A 386 -5.87 -16.54 6.18
CA PRO A 386 -4.46 -16.86 6.47
C PRO A 386 -3.78 -17.69 5.37
N GLU A 387 -4.54 -18.35 4.50
CA GLU A 387 -4.00 -19.31 3.50
C GLU A 387 -3.51 -18.66 2.18
N VAL A 388 -3.79 -17.38 1.90
CA VAL A 388 -3.60 -16.81 0.54
C VAL A 388 -2.69 -15.58 0.53
N ALA A 389 -2.03 -15.24 1.64
CA ALA A 389 -1.27 -13.99 1.79
C ALA A 389 0.17 -14.18 2.31
N SER A 390 0.69 -15.41 2.32
CA SER A 390 1.95 -15.79 2.97
C SER A 390 3.21 -15.61 2.11
N GLY A 391 3.14 -15.76 0.78
CA GLY A 391 4.27 -15.97 -0.16
C GLY A 391 5.36 -14.89 -0.33
N ALA A 392 5.62 -14.04 0.66
CA ALA A 392 6.69 -13.02 0.59
C ALA A 392 7.41 -12.84 1.95
N GLY A 393 8.18 -13.85 2.35
CA GLY A 393 9.21 -13.73 3.40
C GLY A 393 10.41 -12.88 2.96
N ARG A 394 11.56 -13.04 3.64
CA ARG A 394 12.84 -12.37 3.28
C ARG A 394 13.49 -12.99 2.03
N HIS A 395 13.26 -14.28 1.84
CA HIS A 395 13.68 -15.13 0.71
C HIS A 395 12.59 -15.03 -0.38
N GLY A 396 12.95 -14.95 -1.66
CA GLY A 396 11.98 -14.72 -2.73
C GLY A 396 11.02 -15.89 -2.95
N GLY A 397 9.72 -15.67 -2.68
CA GLY A 397 8.64 -16.64 -2.90
C GLY A 397 8.46 -17.00 -4.37
N ALA A 398 8.18 -18.28 -4.64
CA ALA A 398 8.01 -18.79 -5.99
C ALA A 398 6.60 -18.53 -6.53
N VAL A 399 6.53 -18.52 -7.85
CA VAL A 399 5.32 -18.92 -8.58
C VAL A 399 5.56 -20.38 -8.97
N GLU A 400 4.63 -21.27 -8.63
CA GLU A 400 4.40 -22.62 -9.18
C GLU A 400 5.51 -23.17 -10.09
N SER A 401 6.29 -24.14 -9.61
CA SER A 401 7.33 -24.83 -10.37
C SER A 401 7.07 -26.33 -10.51
N GLY A 402 6.86 -26.81 -11.74
CA GLY A 402 6.83 -28.23 -12.09
C GLY A 402 5.68 -28.56 -13.05
N PRO A 403 5.95 -29.04 -14.28
CA PRO A 403 4.89 -29.42 -15.21
C PRO A 403 4.29 -30.78 -14.82
N GLY A 404 2.96 -30.81 -14.63
CA GLY A 404 2.20 -32.06 -14.70
C GLY A 404 1.93 -32.42 -16.17
N ASP A 405 1.80 -33.72 -16.46
CA ASP A 405 1.67 -34.27 -17.83
C ASP A 405 0.37 -33.83 -18.56
N ASP A 406 -0.55 -33.15 -17.88
CA ASP A 406 -1.79 -32.57 -18.44
C ASP A 406 -1.64 -31.12 -18.95
N ASP A 407 -0.57 -30.39 -18.60
CA ASP A 407 -0.46 -28.94 -18.88
C ASP A 407 0.21 -28.61 -20.25
N ALA A 408 0.65 -29.61 -21.01
CA ALA A 408 1.25 -29.42 -22.33
C ALA A 408 0.26 -28.82 -23.37
N ASP A 409 -1.04 -29.08 -23.20
CA ASP A 409 -2.11 -28.60 -24.09
C ASP A 409 -2.70 -27.22 -23.68
N PHE A 410 -2.27 -26.61 -22.57
CA PHE A 410 -2.95 -25.44 -21.98
C PHE A 410 -2.31 -24.06 -22.23
N LEU A 411 -1.25 -23.99 -23.05
CA LEU A 411 -0.49 -22.75 -23.28
C LEU A 411 -1.19 -21.65 -24.11
N GLU A 412 -2.34 -21.92 -24.75
CA GLU A 412 -3.12 -20.88 -25.47
C GLU A 412 -4.27 -20.26 -24.65
N VAL A 413 -4.53 -20.70 -23.40
CA VAL A 413 -5.78 -20.36 -22.66
C VAL A 413 -5.58 -19.59 -21.34
N GLU A 414 -4.37 -19.07 -21.09
CA GLU A 414 -4.04 -18.29 -19.87
C GLU A 414 -4.97 -17.09 -19.62
N GLN A 415 -5.40 -16.37 -20.66
CA GLN A 415 -6.25 -15.18 -20.50
C GLN A 415 -7.68 -15.54 -20.02
N PHE A 416 -8.25 -16.64 -20.50
CA PHE A 416 -9.59 -17.09 -20.12
C PHE A 416 -9.63 -17.69 -18.71
N ALA A 417 -8.60 -18.42 -18.29
CA ALA A 417 -8.51 -18.95 -16.93
C ALA A 417 -8.46 -17.83 -15.87
N ARG A 418 -7.69 -16.77 -16.14
CA ARG A 418 -7.59 -15.58 -15.27
C ARG A 418 -8.93 -14.84 -15.16
N LEU A 419 -9.62 -14.63 -16.28
CA LEU A 419 -10.96 -14.02 -16.29
C LEU A 419 -11.98 -14.86 -15.49
N LYS A 420 -11.96 -16.19 -15.64
CA LYS A 420 -12.83 -17.13 -14.90
C LYS A 420 -12.53 -17.14 -13.39
N ARG A 421 -11.27 -16.97 -12.98
CA ARG A 421 -10.84 -16.84 -11.57
C ARG A 421 -11.28 -15.50 -10.95
N ILE A 422 -11.26 -14.41 -11.73
CA ILE A 422 -11.78 -13.08 -11.30
C ILE A 422 -13.32 -13.09 -11.23
N ALA A 423 -14.00 -13.69 -12.21
CA ALA A 423 -15.47 -13.82 -12.24
C ALA A 423 -16.05 -14.60 -11.05
N ARG A 424 -15.26 -15.46 -10.39
CA ARG A 424 -15.64 -16.14 -9.14
C ARG A 424 -15.54 -15.26 -7.89
N LYS A 425 -14.95 -14.05 -7.97
CA LYS A 425 -14.87 -13.10 -6.85
C LYS A 425 -16.02 -12.08 -6.92
N PRO A 426 -16.96 -12.06 -5.96
CA PRO A 426 -18.16 -11.22 -6.03
C PRO A 426 -17.89 -9.70 -5.99
N GLY A 427 -16.78 -9.25 -5.39
CA GLY A 427 -16.44 -7.82 -5.30
C GLY A 427 -16.09 -7.19 -6.66
N PRO A 428 -15.11 -7.71 -7.41
CA PRO A 428 -14.80 -7.24 -8.77
C PRO A 428 -15.98 -7.36 -9.75
N VAL A 429 -16.76 -8.44 -9.67
CA VAL A 429 -17.98 -8.60 -10.51
C VAL A 429 -19.02 -7.54 -10.18
N LEU A 430 -19.28 -7.27 -8.90
CA LEU A 430 -20.18 -6.20 -8.48
C LEU A 430 -19.71 -4.83 -8.98
N PHE A 431 -18.41 -4.52 -8.88
CA PHE A 431 -17.86 -3.28 -9.42
C PHE A 431 -18.06 -3.19 -10.94
N LEU A 432 -17.77 -4.26 -11.68
CA LEU A 432 -17.96 -4.29 -13.14
C LEU A 432 -19.43 -4.08 -13.53
N VAL A 433 -20.37 -4.72 -12.84
CA VAL A 433 -21.81 -4.54 -13.07
C VAL A 433 -22.24 -3.10 -12.77
N LEU A 434 -21.84 -2.55 -11.62
CA LEU A 434 -22.15 -1.15 -11.28
C LEU A 434 -21.50 -0.16 -12.25
N LEU A 435 -20.29 -0.45 -12.75
CA LEU A 435 -19.58 0.37 -13.71
C LEU A 435 -20.30 0.38 -15.07
N LEU A 436 -20.76 -0.79 -15.54
CA LEU A 436 -21.55 -0.89 -16.77
C LEU A 436 -22.89 -0.14 -16.66
N VAL A 437 -23.58 -0.24 -15.52
CA VAL A 437 -24.80 0.53 -15.26
C VAL A 437 -24.50 2.03 -15.21
N SER A 438 -23.38 2.44 -14.58
CA SER A 438 -22.98 3.85 -14.52
C SER A 438 -22.65 4.42 -15.88
N LEU A 439 -21.90 3.69 -16.72
CA LEU A 439 -21.57 4.10 -18.08
C LEU A 439 -22.81 4.15 -18.98
N ALA A 440 -23.75 3.21 -18.84
CA ALA A 440 -25.02 3.22 -19.58
C ALA A 440 -25.90 4.43 -19.20
N ALA A 441 -26.00 4.76 -17.91
CA ALA A 441 -26.75 5.93 -17.44
C ALA A 441 -26.03 7.25 -17.81
N CYS A 442 -24.71 7.32 -17.64
CA CYS A 442 -23.88 8.49 -17.91
C CYS A 442 -23.43 8.60 -19.38
N ARG A 443 -24.07 7.89 -20.32
CA ARG A 443 -23.74 7.87 -21.76
C ARG A 443 -23.60 9.26 -22.41
N ALA A 444 -24.36 10.26 -21.93
CA ALA A 444 -24.28 11.65 -22.40
C ALA A 444 -23.14 12.48 -21.76
N LEU A 445 -22.53 11.98 -20.69
CA LEU A 445 -21.44 12.60 -19.94
C LEU A 445 -20.06 12.05 -20.32
N VAL A 446 -20.00 11.09 -21.24
CA VAL A 446 -18.78 10.48 -21.78
C VAL A 446 -18.55 11.03 -23.19
N GLY A 447 -17.46 11.77 -23.39
CA GLY A 447 -17.14 12.42 -24.67
C GLY A 447 -16.18 13.61 -24.51
N GLY A 448 -16.02 14.38 -25.58
CA GLY A 448 -15.26 15.64 -25.57
C GLY A 448 -16.01 16.79 -24.87
N GLY A 449 -15.30 17.87 -24.58
CA GLY A 449 -15.82 19.02 -23.82
C GLY A 449 -15.65 18.87 -22.30
N ALA A 450 -15.84 19.96 -21.57
CA ALA A 450 -15.75 19.98 -20.12
C ALA A 450 -17.09 19.55 -19.48
N LEU A 451 -17.03 18.89 -18.32
CA LEU A 451 -18.21 18.68 -17.48
C LEU A 451 -18.49 19.99 -16.73
N ALA A 452 -19.69 20.55 -16.92
CA ALA A 452 -20.12 21.76 -16.22
C ALA A 452 -21.65 21.81 -16.10
N GLY A 453 -22.15 22.26 -14.95
CA GLY A 453 -23.57 22.46 -14.68
C GLY A 453 -24.02 22.01 -13.30
N GLY A 454 -25.20 22.49 -12.89
CA GLY A 454 -25.63 22.41 -11.49
C GLY A 454 -24.64 23.14 -10.58
N ALA A 455 -24.07 22.42 -9.62
CA ALA A 455 -23.01 22.92 -8.74
C ALA A 455 -21.60 22.93 -9.37
N LEU A 456 -21.41 22.33 -10.56
CA LEU A 456 -20.09 22.12 -11.15
C LEU A 456 -19.67 23.24 -12.11
N LEU A 457 -18.63 24.00 -11.77
CA LEU A 457 -17.90 24.83 -12.73
C LEU A 457 -16.93 23.98 -13.57
N PRO A 458 -16.66 24.35 -14.84
CA PRO A 458 -15.70 23.64 -15.67
C PRO A 458 -14.31 23.67 -15.01
N ALA A 459 -13.68 22.51 -14.95
CA ALA A 459 -12.29 22.42 -14.51
C ALA A 459 -11.34 23.14 -15.51
N PRO A 460 -10.20 23.67 -15.04
CA PRO A 460 -9.08 24.03 -15.94
C PRO A 460 -8.60 22.80 -16.73
N ALA A 461 -7.72 22.98 -17.73
CA ALA A 461 -7.25 21.87 -18.57
C ALA A 461 -6.22 20.96 -17.87
N ASP A 462 -5.33 21.55 -17.07
CA ASP A 462 -4.14 20.91 -16.51
C ASP A 462 -4.07 21.00 -14.98
N SER A 463 -3.45 20.01 -14.34
CA SER A 463 -3.29 19.99 -12.87
C SER A 463 -2.40 21.11 -12.35
N GLY A 464 -1.53 21.67 -13.21
CA GLY A 464 -0.69 22.82 -12.87
C GLY A 464 -1.51 24.07 -12.50
N GLU A 465 -2.60 24.33 -13.22
CA GLU A 465 -3.50 25.46 -12.90
C GLU A 465 -4.23 25.26 -11.57
N LEU A 466 -4.63 24.03 -11.23
CA LEU A 466 -5.23 23.73 -9.91
C LEU A 466 -4.20 23.85 -8.78
N TRP A 467 -2.93 23.49 -9.02
CA TRP A 467 -1.88 23.69 -8.04
C TRP A 467 -1.61 25.17 -7.81
N ALA A 468 -1.43 25.97 -8.87
CA ALA A 468 -1.28 27.43 -8.79
C ALA A 468 -2.44 28.05 -8.00
N ARG A 469 -3.69 27.78 -8.42
CA ARG A 469 -4.92 28.22 -7.71
C ARG A 469 -4.96 27.88 -6.22
N TYR A 470 -4.26 26.83 -5.77
CA TYR A 470 -4.17 26.45 -4.36
C TYR A 470 -2.97 27.06 -3.63
N THR A 471 -1.84 27.27 -4.32
CA THR A 471 -0.60 27.79 -3.71
C THR A 471 -0.47 29.31 -3.77
N ASP A 472 -1.13 29.96 -4.72
CA ASP A 472 -1.03 31.41 -4.94
C ASP A 472 -1.60 32.18 -3.74
N ALA A 473 -0.93 33.25 -3.34
CA ALA A 473 -1.37 34.12 -2.24
C ALA A 473 -2.34 35.22 -2.69
N TRP A 474 -2.50 35.40 -4.00
CA TRP A 474 -3.42 36.34 -4.63
C TRP A 474 -4.22 35.62 -5.70
N HIS A 475 -5.54 35.81 -5.69
CA HIS A 475 -6.43 35.20 -6.67
C HIS A 475 -7.08 36.27 -7.53
N ALA A 476 -6.91 36.17 -8.85
CA ALA A 476 -7.45 37.12 -9.84
C ALA A 476 -8.96 36.95 -10.12
N VAL A 477 -9.73 36.50 -9.13
CA VAL A 477 -11.18 36.24 -9.22
C VAL A 477 -11.96 37.52 -8.88
N GLY A 478 -12.94 37.89 -9.70
CA GLY A 478 -13.70 39.13 -9.48
C GLY A 478 -12.80 40.37 -9.50
N ALA A 479 -12.85 41.16 -8.42
CA ALA A 479 -11.97 42.31 -8.18
C ALA A 479 -10.55 41.93 -7.68
N GLY A 480 -10.31 40.64 -7.44
CA GLY A 480 -9.07 40.12 -6.88
C GLY A 480 -9.01 40.21 -5.36
N GLY A 481 -8.40 39.22 -4.72
CA GLY A 481 -8.35 39.10 -3.26
C GLY A 481 -7.33 38.08 -2.75
N THR A 482 -7.28 37.94 -1.43
CA THR A 482 -6.33 37.09 -0.68
C THR A 482 -7.04 35.98 0.11
N GLY A 483 -8.30 35.69 -0.20
CA GLY A 483 -9.06 34.60 0.42
C GLY A 483 -8.37 33.24 0.21
N SER A 484 -8.37 32.39 1.23
CA SER A 484 -7.71 31.07 1.14
C SER A 484 -8.45 30.13 0.19
N ALA A 485 -7.77 29.66 -0.86
CA ALA A 485 -8.28 28.65 -1.78
C ALA A 485 -8.85 27.40 -1.08
N PRO A 486 -9.96 26.81 -1.57
CA PRO A 486 -10.55 25.64 -0.94
C PRO A 486 -9.66 24.39 -1.13
N PRO A 487 -9.41 23.60 -0.06
CA PRO A 487 -8.40 22.54 -0.08
C PRO A 487 -8.77 21.31 -0.90
N TYR A 488 -10.02 21.18 -1.36
CA TYR A 488 -10.36 20.12 -2.31
C TYR A 488 -9.61 20.31 -3.65
N LEU A 489 -9.23 21.54 -4.02
CA LEU A 489 -8.44 21.81 -5.24
C LEU A 489 -7.11 21.08 -5.20
N ALA A 490 -6.40 21.08 -4.07
CA ALA A 490 -5.16 20.32 -3.89
C ALA A 490 -5.38 18.79 -4.01
N VAL A 491 -6.52 18.28 -3.53
CA VAL A 491 -6.84 16.85 -3.64
C VAL A 491 -7.17 16.46 -5.08
N VAL A 492 -7.93 17.30 -5.80
CA VAL A 492 -8.22 17.10 -7.23
C VAL A 492 -6.96 17.29 -8.08
N ALA A 493 -6.10 18.26 -7.76
CA ALA A 493 -4.81 18.49 -8.42
C ALA A 493 -3.88 17.28 -8.25
N ALA A 494 -3.73 16.76 -7.03
CA ALA A 494 -2.95 15.56 -6.76
C ALA A 494 -3.49 14.33 -7.52
N PHE A 495 -4.82 14.15 -7.56
CA PHE A 495 -5.43 13.06 -8.32
C PHE A 495 -5.26 13.23 -9.84
N ALA A 496 -5.38 14.45 -10.36
CA ALA A 496 -5.12 14.78 -11.75
C ALA A 496 -3.64 14.59 -12.13
N SER A 497 -2.69 14.93 -11.25
CA SER A 497 -1.25 14.69 -11.45
C SER A 497 -0.93 13.19 -11.57
N LEU A 498 -1.63 12.31 -10.86
CA LEU A 498 -1.54 10.85 -11.04
C LEU A 498 -2.14 10.36 -12.37
N LEU A 499 -3.02 11.16 -12.97
CA LEU A 499 -3.70 10.92 -14.25
C LEU A 499 -3.05 11.71 -15.40
N LEU A 500 -1.71 11.80 -15.38
CA LEU A 500 -0.89 12.50 -16.37
C LEU A 500 -1.20 14.00 -16.52
N GLY A 501 -1.74 14.63 -15.47
CA GLY A 501 -2.09 16.04 -15.42
C GLY A 501 -3.55 16.36 -15.80
N SER A 502 -4.32 15.42 -16.35
CA SER A 502 -5.66 15.70 -16.87
C SER A 502 -6.71 15.83 -15.76
N THR A 503 -7.05 17.08 -15.44
CA THR A 503 -8.12 17.50 -14.51
C THR A 503 -9.51 17.16 -15.02
N GLY A 504 -9.77 17.34 -16.32
CA GLY A 504 -11.04 16.99 -16.96
C GLY A 504 -11.33 15.48 -16.84
N LEU A 505 -10.30 14.64 -17.00
CA LEU A 505 -10.39 13.20 -16.78
C LEU A 505 -10.54 12.86 -15.29
N ALA A 506 -9.81 13.53 -14.40
CA ALA A 506 -9.96 13.38 -12.95
C ALA A 506 -11.38 13.66 -12.47
N VAL A 507 -11.96 14.80 -12.84
CA VAL A 507 -13.36 15.17 -12.51
C VAL A 507 -14.36 14.20 -13.15
N THR A 508 -14.11 13.75 -14.38
CA THR A 508 -14.94 12.71 -15.03
C THR A 508 -14.94 11.43 -14.21
N ILE A 509 -13.79 10.94 -13.76
CA ILE A 509 -13.71 9.74 -12.92
C ILE A 509 -14.40 9.97 -11.56
N LEU A 510 -14.14 11.10 -10.89
CA LEU A 510 -14.73 11.39 -9.58
C LEU A 510 -16.27 11.45 -9.62
N LEU A 511 -16.86 11.96 -10.70
CA LEU A 511 -18.32 12.00 -10.88
C LEU A 511 -18.89 10.71 -11.47
N VAL A 512 -18.46 10.28 -12.67
CA VAL A 512 -19.06 9.14 -13.39
C VAL A 512 -18.78 7.80 -12.70
N CYS A 513 -17.64 7.67 -12.01
CA CYS A 513 -17.33 6.47 -11.23
C CYS A 513 -17.77 6.57 -9.76
N SER A 514 -18.43 7.66 -9.31
CA SER A 514 -18.87 7.80 -7.91
C SER A 514 -19.78 6.65 -7.47
N VAL A 515 -20.82 6.33 -8.24
CA VAL A 515 -21.78 5.23 -7.99
C VAL A 515 -21.07 3.86 -7.88
N PRO A 516 -20.29 3.39 -8.86
CA PRO A 516 -19.61 2.09 -8.74
C PRO A 516 -18.52 2.06 -7.66
N LEU A 517 -17.81 3.17 -7.43
CA LEU A 517 -16.81 3.26 -6.36
C LEU A 517 -17.48 3.25 -4.97
N ALA A 518 -18.61 3.93 -4.78
CA ALA A 518 -19.39 3.91 -3.55
C ALA A 518 -19.93 2.50 -3.22
N GLY A 519 -20.46 1.79 -4.22
CA GLY A 519 -20.85 0.38 -4.06
C GLY A 519 -19.66 -0.52 -3.72
N PHE A 520 -18.52 -0.33 -4.38
CA PHE A 520 -17.30 -1.09 -4.10
C PHE A 520 -16.78 -0.86 -2.68
N THR A 521 -16.65 0.40 -2.23
CA THR A 521 -16.20 0.70 -0.86
C THR A 521 -17.19 0.23 0.19
N ALA A 522 -18.50 0.29 -0.05
CA ALA A 522 -19.52 -0.30 0.82
C ALA A 522 -19.42 -1.84 0.91
N TYR A 523 -19.09 -2.52 -0.18
CA TYR A 523 -18.87 -3.97 -0.18
C TYR A 523 -17.67 -4.38 0.70
N PHE A 524 -16.57 -3.63 0.69
CA PHE A 524 -15.43 -3.87 1.59
C PHE A 524 -15.74 -3.42 3.03
N ALA A 525 -16.39 -2.28 3.21
CA ALA A 525 -16.73 -1.74 4.52
C ALA A 525 -17.64 -2.69 5.31
N SER A 526 -18.58 -3.36 4.64
CA SER A 526 -19.54 -4.28 5.23
C SER A 526 -18.99 -5.69 5.58
N ARG A 527 -17.78 -6.08 5.11
CA ARG A 527 -17.16 -7.40 5.40
C ARG A 527 -17.17 -7.79 6.89
N PRO A 528 -16.89 -6.90 7.87
CA PRO A 528 -16.94 -7.24 9.30
C PRO A 528 -18.35 -7.23 9.91
N LEU A 529 -19.34 -6.63 9.23
CA LEU A 529 -20.71 -6.45 9.76
C LEU A 529 -21.64 -7.60 9.37
N VAL A 530 -21.45 -8.19 8.19
CA VAL A 530 -22.37 -9.17 7.59
C VAL A 530 -21.58 -10.33 7.00
N ALA A 531 -21.83 -11.55 7.46
CA ALA A 531 -21.14 -12.74 6.96
C ALA A 531 -21.53 -13.04 5.50
N SER A 532 -22.84 -13.02 5.20
CA SER A 532 -23.40 -13.36 3.89
C SER A 532 -22.83 -12.50 2.75
N ARG A 533 -22.26 -13.17 1.75
CA ARG A 533 -21.70 -12.53 0.54
C ARG A 533 -22.80 -11.84 -0.29
N LEU A 534 -23.98 -12.47 -0.40
CA LEU A 534 -25.11 -11.93 -1.16
C LEU A 534 -25.74 -10.71 -0.48
N LEU A 535 -25.91 -10.74 0.85
CA LEU A 535 -26.46 -9.61 1.59
C LEU A 535 -25.51 -8.39 1.56
N ARG A 536 -24.19 -8.61 1.57
CA ARG A 536 -23.19 -7.56 1.34
C ARG A 536 -23.25 -6.98 -0.08
N ALA A 537 -23.42 -7.82 -1.10
CA ALA A 537 -23.58 -7.35 -2.47
C ALA A 537 -24.86 -6.51 -2.63
N TRP A 538 -25.99 -6.97 -2.08
CA TRP A 538 -27.23 -6.21 -2.08
C TRP A 538 -27.11 -4.87 -1.32
N ALA A 539 -26.51 -4.87 -0.11
CA ALA A 539 -26.34 -3.65 0.66
C ALA A 539 -25.42 -2.63 -0.05
N ALA A 540 -24.42 -3.11 -0.78
CA ALA A 540 -23.55 -2.29 -1.62
C ALA A 540 -24.28 -1.69 -2.84
N VAL A 541 -25.14 -2.47 -3.52
CA VAL A 541 -26.03 -1.94 -4.58
C VAL A 541 -26.98 -0.90 -4.01
N ALA A 542 -27.64 -1.21 -2.89
CA ALA A 542 -28.57 -0.29 -2.23
C ALA A 542 -27.90 1.00 -1.73
N TYR A 543 -26.62 0.94 -1.36
CA TYR A 543 -25.83 2.13 -1.05
C TYR A 543 -25.47 2.95 -2.30
N ALA A 544 -25.01 2.29 -3.36
CA ALA A 544 -24.63 2.94 -4.62
C ALA A 544 -25.79 3.72 -5.26
N PHE A 545 -27.03 3.20 -5.12
CA PHE A 545 -28.26 3.83 -5.62
C PHE A 545 -29.06 4.58 -4.55
N LEU A 546 -28.42 5.03 -3.45
CA LEU A 546 -29.06 6.03 -2.59
C LEU A 546 -29.36 7.31 -3.40
N PRO A 547 -30.51 7.98 -3.22
CA PRO A 547 -30.90 9.13 -4.03
C PRO A 547 -29.92 10.30 -3.91
N ALA A 548 -29.25 10.43 -2.77
CA ALA A 548 -28.19 11.42 -2.57
C ALA A 548 -26.91 11.13 -3.38
N ALA A 549 -26.60 9.87 -3.70
CA ALA A 549 -25.47 9.52 -4.57
C ALA A 549 -25.80 9.80 -6.06
N THR A 550 -26.97 9.38 -6.53
CA THR A 550 -27.41 9.65 -7.92
C THR A 550 -27.70 11.13 -8.16
N GLY A 551 -28.30 11.81 -7.17
CA GLY A 551 -28.55 13.24 -7.21
C GLY A 551 -27.28 14.09 -7.14
N ALA A 552 -26.23 13.63 -6.44
CA ALA A 552 -24.94 14.32 -6.43
C ALA A 552 -24.30 14.31 -7.83
N LEU A 553 -24.34 13.16 -8.52
CA LEU A 553 -23.87 13.03 -9.89
C LEU A 553 -24.68 13.91 -10.85
N ALA A 554 -26.01 13.82 -10.83
CA ALA A 554 -26.88 14.60 -11.71
C ALA A 554 -26.82 16.12 -11.46
N GLY A 555 -26.60 16.53 -10.21
CA GLY A 555 -26.48 17.93 -9.80
C GLY A 555 -25.06 18.51 -9.84
N GLY A 556 -24.04 17.75 -10.25
CA GLY A 556 -22.66 18.24 -10.37
C GLY A 556 -21.92 18.41 -9.04
N ARG A 557 -22.45 17.81 -7.97
CA ARG A 557 -22.00 17.99 -6.60
C ARG A 557 -20.84 17.06 -6.29
N ILE A 558 -19.65 17.48 -6.73
CA ILE A 558 -18.40 16.71 -6.61
C ILE A 558 -18.08 16.38 -5.14
N GLY A 559 -18.46 17.25 -4.19
CA GLY A 559 -18.27 17.01 -2.77
C GLY A 559 -19.00 15.77 -2.28
N THR A 560 -20.32 15.71 -2.50
CA THR A 560 -21.18 14.59 -2.11
C THR A 560 -20.84 13.32 -2.91
N ALA A 561 -20.41 13.45 -4.16
CA ALA A 561 -19.92 12.32 -4.96
C ALA A 561 -18.66 11.67 -4.33
N VAL A 562 -17.67 12.47 -3.91
CA VAL A 562 -16.48 11.99 -3.19
C VAL A 562 -16.86 11.45 -1.81
N LEU A 563 -17.78 12.11 -1.10
CA LEU A 563 -18.30 11.62 0.18
C LEU A 563 -18.96 10.24 0.03
N ALA A 564 -19.76 10.01 -1.00
CA ALA A 564 -20.37 8.70 -1.24
C ALA A 564 -19.32 7.58 -1.41
N VAL A 565 -18.18 7.88 -2.04
CA VAL A 565 -17.08 6.91 -2.16
C VAL A 565 -16.38 6.66 -0.81
N LEU A 566 -16.10 7.71 -0.04
CA LEU A 566 -15.28 7.62 1.18
C LEU A 566 -16.06 7.27 2.45
N LEU A 567 -17.36 7.60 2.54
CA LEU A 567 -18.18 7.45 3.73
C LEU A 567 -18.25 6.01 4.28
N PRO A 568 -18.33 4.93 3.48
CA PRO A 568 -18.27 3.57 4.00
C PRO A 568 -16.93 3.24 4.68
N LEU A 569 -15.82 3.76 4.14
CA LEU A 569 -14.49 3.60 4.72
C LEU A 569 -14.34 4.44 5.99
N LEU A 570 -14.86 5.67 5.99
CA LEU A 570 -14.89 6.58 7.14
C LEU A 570 -15.69 5.97 8.30
N ALA A 571 -16.89 5.46 8.03
CA ALA A 571 -17.73 4.78 9.02
C ALA A 571 -17.01 3.56 9.61
N ARG A 572 -16.42 2.70 8.76
CA ARG A 572 -15.63 1.55 9.23
C ARG A 572 -14.42 1.97 10.07
N ALA A 573 -13.70 3.02 9.67
CA ALA A 573 -12.56 3.54 10.42
C ALA A 573 -12.99 4.10 11.78
N GLY A 574 -14.11 4.82 11.86
CA GLY A 574 -14.65 5.38 13.11
C GLY A 574 -15.10 4.31 14.11
N ILE A 575 -15.77 3.25 13.63
CA ILE A 575 -16.18 2.11 14.48
C ILE A 575 -14.94 1.34 14.99
N ALA A 576 -13.89 1.19 14.17
CA ALA A 576 -12.63 0.57 14.58
C ALA A 576 -11.80 1.46 15.54
N ALA A 577 -11.85 2.78 15.37
CA ALA A 577 -11.13 3.74 16.22
C ALA A 577 -11.78 3.94 17.59
N SER A 578 -13.11 3.81 17.68
CA SER A 578 -13.89 3.84 18.93
C SER A 578 -13.85 2.52 19.72
N GLY A 579 -13.22 1.47 19.16
CA GLY A 579 -13.13 0.14 19.80
C GLY A 579 -14.46 -0.61 19.90
N LEU A 580 -15.51 -0.15 19.21
CA LEU A 580 -16.85 -0.76 19.23
C LEU A 580 -16.89 -2.15 18.57
N THR A 581 -15.85 -2.53 17.81
CA THR A 581 -15.70 -3.87 17.21
C THR A 581 -15.23 -4.95 18.19
N ASN A 582 -14.71 -4.58 19.38
CA ASN A 582 -14.01 -5.51 20.25
C ASN A 582 -14.92 -6.00 21.40
N PRO A 583 -15.30 -7.29 21.45
CA PRO A 583 -16.19 -7.80 22.51
C PRO A 583 -15.55 -7.73 23.90
N ALA A 584 -14.22 -7.81 23.99
CA ALA A 584 -13.46 -7.63 25.24
C ALA A 584 -13.35 -6.16 25.72
N GLY A 585 -14.04 -5.21 25.08
CA GLY A 585 -13.95 -3.78 25.41
C GLY A 585 -12.62 -3.10 25.06
N ALA A 586 -11.69 -3.83 24.42
CA ALA A 586 -10.35 -3.36 24.10
C ALA A 586 -10.35 -2.08 23.24
N ARG A 587 -9.48 -1.13 23.61
CA ARG A 587 -9.37 0.20 22.99
C ARG A 587 -9.11 0.13 21.48
N GLY A 588 -9.66 1.09 20.74
CA GLY A 588 -9.37 1.24 19.31
C GLY A 588 -7.88 1.52 19.04
N SER A 589 -7.35 0.91 18.00
CA SER A 589 -5.93 1.06 17.61
C SER A 589 -5.65 2.48 17.10
N TRP A 590 -4.49 3.04 17.45
CA TRP A 590 -4.04 4.35 16.94
C TRP A 590 -4.04 4.45 15.42
N ARG A 591 -3.72 3.36 14.71
CA ARG A 591 -3.81 3.30 13.24
C ARG A 591 -5.23 3.55 12.74
N ALA A 592 -6.25 3.01 13.41
CA ALA A 592 -7.65 3.27 13.07
C ALA A 592 -8.04 4.72 13.37
N THR A 593 -7.53 5.30 14.48
CA THR A 593 -7.68 6.72 14.81
C THR A 593 -7.12 7.62 13.69
N TRP A 594 -5.89 7.37 13.24
CA TRP A 594 -5.27 8.14 12.16
C TRP A 594 -5.88 7.89 10.77
N ALA A 595 -6.32 6.66 10.47
CA ALA A 595 -7.07 6.38 9.24
C ALA A 595 -8.44 7.08 9.23
N TYR A 596 -9.12 7.16 10.37
CA TYR A 596 -10.34 7.96 10.50
C TYR A 596 -10.04 9.46 10.37
N ALA A 597 -8.98 9.97 10.99
CA ALA A 597 -8.58 11.37 10.88
C ALA A 597 -8.22 11.76 9.42
N LEU A 598 -7.50 10.90 8.68
CA LEU A 598 -7.20 11.09 7.26
C LEU A 598 -8.48 11.14 6.41
N LEU A 599 -9.35 10.14 6.55
CA LEU A 599 -10.61 10.10 5.79
C LEU A 599 -11.52 11.28 6.15
N LEU A 600 -11.58 11.66 7.43
CA LEU A 600 -12.34 12.82 7.89
C LEU A 600 -11.78 14.11 7.28
N THR A 601 -10.45 14.30 7.31
CA THR A 601 -9.77 15.44 6.68
C THR A 601 -10.14 15.56 5.19
N ILE A 602 -10.04 14.47 4.42
CA ILE A 602 -10.40 14.49 3.00
C ILE A 602 -11.90 14.79 2.82
N THR A 603 -12.80 14.15 3.58
CA THR A 603 -14.24 14.43 3.47
C THR A 603 -14.64 15.83 3.94
N THR A 604 -13.93 16.42 4.91
CA THR A 604 -14.17 17.80 5.37
C THR A 604 -13.75 18.82 4.31
N ALA A 605 -12.68 18.56 3.54
CA ALA A 605 -12.25 19.43 2.45
C ALA A 605 -13.30 19.56 1.32
N PHE A 606 -14.08 18.51 1.09
CA PHE A 606 -15.13 18.44 0.06
C PHE A 606 -16.55 18.73 0.59
N THR A 607 -16.85 18.28 1.81
CA THR A 607 -18.16 18.33 2.46
C THR A 607 -17.99 18.65 3.95
N PRO A 608 -17.73 19.92 4.32
CA PRO A 608 -17.56 20.37 5.70
C PRO A 608 -18.53 19.81 6.75
N ILE A 609 -19.81 19.61 6.39
CA ILE A 609 -20.90 19.15 7.30
C ILE A 609 -20.63 17.77 7.93
N VAL A 610 -19.73 16.98 7.35
CA VAL A 610 -19.29 15.70 7.93
C VAL A 610 -18.52 15.91 9.25
N TRP A 611 -17.82 17.04 9.42
CA TRP A 611 -17.08 17.36 10.64
C TRP A 611 -17.98 17.58 11.88
N PRO A 612 -19.03 18.43 11.87
CA PRO A 612 -19.93 18.56 13.02
C PRO A 612 -20.76 17.30 13.29
N ILE A 613 -21.08 16.50 12.27
CA ILE A 613 -21.65 15.15 12.46
C ILE A 613 -20.66 14.25 13.22
N ALA A 614 -19.40 14.22 12.82
CA ALA A 614 -18.33 13.47 13.49
C ALA A 614 -18.09 13.97 14.93
N LEU A 615 -18.18 15.28 15.18
CA LEU A 615 -18.12 15.88 16.51
C LEU A 615 -19.21 15.34 17.43
N VAL A 616 -20.48 15.38 17.01
CA VAL A 616 -21.61 14.88 17.82
C VAL A 616 -21.48 13.39 18.11
N LEU A 617 -21.11 12.58 17.12
CA LEU A 617 -20.90 11.14 17.30
C LEU A 617 -19.70 10.83 18.20
N GLY A 618 -18.60 11.58 18.05
CA GLY A 618 -17.41 11.46 18.89
C GLY A 618 -17.67 11.84 20.36
N LEU A 619 -18.45 12.90 20.61
CA LEU A 619 -18.90 13.27 21.95
C LEU A 619 -19.78 12.17 22.57
N GLY A 620 -20.66 11.55 21.77
CA GLY A 620 -21.42 10.36 22.18
C GLY A 620 -20.52 9.19 22.61
N VAL A 621 -19.46 8.90 21.84
CA VAL A 621 -18.45 7.89 22.21
C VAL A 621 -17.70 8.27 23.49
N LEU A 622 -17.33 9.53 23.66
CA LEU A 622 -16.63 10.02 24.86
C LEU A 622 -17.52 9.90 26.12
N ALA A 623 -18.81 10.22 26.00
CA ALA A 623 -19.80 10.03 27.07
C ALA A 623 -20.01 8.54 27.43
N LEU A 624 -20.08 7.66 26.42
CA LEU A 624 -20.14 6.20 26.61
C LEU A 624 -18.87 5.62 27.25
N ARG A 625 -17.71 6.23 26.99
CA ARG A 625 -16.38 5.80 27.46
C ARG A 625 -15.83 6.69 28.59
N ARG A 626 -16.71 7.35 29.36
CA ARG A 626 -16.35 8.29 30.44
C ARG A 626 -15.38 7.74 31.51
N THR A 627 -15.29 6.42 31.67
CA THR A 627 -14.35 5.75 32.60
C THR A 627 -12.91 5.72 32.09
N ASP A 628 -12.69 5.83 30.77
CA ASP A 628 -11.39 5.86 30.10
C ASP A 628 -11.17 7.23 29.43
N ILE A 629 -11.73 8.30 29.99
CA ILE A 629 -11.86 9.60 29.29
C ILE A 629 -10.52 10.16 28.83
N THR A 630 -9.43 9.99 29.58
CA THR A 630 -8.08 10.44 29.19
C THR A 630 -7.59 9.77 27.90
N ALA A 631 -7.78 8.44 27.79
CA ALA A 631 -7.37 7.67 26.63
C ALA A 631 -8.25 7.92 25.38
N TYR A 632 -9.53 8.22 25.57
CA TYR A 632 -10.44 8.55 24.47
C TYR A 632 -10.39 10.03 24.08
N ALA A 633 -10.16 10.96 25.00
CA ALA A 633 -10.04 12.39 24.73
C ALA A 633 -8.84 12.71 23.82
N LEU A 634 -7.68 12.09 24.06
CA LEU A 634 -6.51 12.26 23.20
C LEU A 634 -6.76 11.75 21.76
N ARG A 635 -7.50 10.64 21.63
CA ARG A 635 -7.92 10.12 20.32
C ARG A 635 -8.95 11.03 19.65
N PHE A 636 -9.94 11.51 20.38
CA PHE A 636 -10.96 12.44 19.91
C PHE A 636 -10.36 13.77 19.43
N LEU A 637 -9.38 14.32 20.17
CA LEU A 637 -8.58 15.49 19.75
C LEU A 637 -7.80 15.20 18.47
N ALA A 638 -7.12 14.05 18.36
CA ALA A 638 -6.44 13.67 17.12
C ALA A 638 -7.41 13.48 15.93
N GLN A 639 -8.64 13.02 16.17
CA GLN A 639 -9.63 12.81 15.11
C GLN A 639 -10.24 14.10 14.59
N LEU A 640 -10.58 15.06 15.47
CA LEU A 640 -11.30 16.28 15.10
C LEU A 640 -10.38 17.49 14.93
N GLY A 641 -9.28 17.55 15.68
CA GLY A 641 -8.27 18.61 15.57
C GLY A 641 -7.42 18.50 14.31
N THR A 642 -7.11 17.28 13.84
CA THR A 642 -6.31 17.09 12.61
C THR A 642 -6.98 17.65 11.35
N PRO A 643 -8.28 17.40 11.06
CA PRO A 643 -8.96 18.07 9.94
C PRO A 643 -8.89 19.60 10.02
N LEU A 644 -9.05 20.19 11.21
CA LEU A 644 -8.95 21.65 11.36
C LEU A 644 -7.52 22.14 11.13
N LEU A 645 -6.51 21.47 11.69
CA LEU A 645 -5.10 21.86 11.57
C LEU A 645 -4.57 21.70 10.13
N VAL A 646 -4.85 20.56 9.49
CA VAL A 646 -4.35 20.23 8.14
C VAL A 646 -5.06 21.03 7.05
N LEU A 647 -6.29 21.51 7.29
CA LEU A 647 -7.04 22.35 6.35
C LEU A 647 -7.04 23.84 6.72
N ALA A 648 -6.25 24.26 7.71
CA ALA A 648 -6.11 25.68 8.04
C ALA A 648 -5.30 26.42 6.94
N PRO A 649 -5.53 27.73 6.73
CA PRO A 649 -6.48 28.59 7.43
C PRO A 649 -7.95 28.42 6.99
N TRP A 650 -8.21 27.78 5.83
CA TRP A 650 -9.57 27.62 5.28
C TRP A 650 -10.57 26.97 6.27
N SER A 651 -10.15 25.97 7.04
CA SER A 651 -10.99 25.34 8.07
C SER A 651 -11.49 26.31 9.14
N LEU A 652 -10.75 27.39 9.40
CA LEU A 652 -11.07 28.40 10.39
C LEU A 652 -12.08 29.42 9.87
N SER A 653 -12.10 29.69 8.54
CA SER A 653 -13.12 30.54 7.92
C SER A 653 -14.53 29.91 7.95
N LEU A 654 -14.63 28.60 8.18
CA LEU A 654 -15.89 27.88 8.36
C LEU A 654 -16.51 28.06 9.76
N LEU A 655 -15.79 28.61 10.75
CA LEU A 655 -16.32 28.77 12.10
C LEU A 655 -17.13 30.08 12.23
N PRO A 656 -18.28 30.07 12.94
CA PRO A 656 -18.91 28.93 13.61
C PRO A 656 -19.91 28.13 12.72
N PHE A 657 -20.39 28.68 11.61
CA PHE A 657 -21.57 28.13 10.88
C PHE A 657 -21.34 27.78 9.40
N GLY A 658 -20.16 28.05 8.82
CA GLY A 658 -19.83 27.77 7.41
C GLY A 658 -19.79 26.28 7.05
N PHE A 659 -19.83 25.37 8.03
CA PHE A 659 -19.82 23.92 7.82
C PHE A 659 -21.01 23.35 7.03
N PHE A 660 -22.06 24.12 6.74
CA PHE A 660 -23.17 23.64 5.89
C PHE A 660 -22.89 23.74 4.38
N ARG A 661 -21.80 24.40 3.97
CA ARG A 661 -21.37 24.48 2.57
C ARG A 661 -20.80 23.15 2.04
N GLU A 662 -20.72 23.06 0.73
CA GLU A 662 -20.17 21.94 -0.06
C GLU A 662 -19.24 22.51 -1.15
N ALA A 663 -18.25 21.74 -1.62
CA ALA A 663 -17.44 22.09 -2.78
C ALA A 663 -18.27 22.26 -4.08
N GLY A 664 -18.09 23.38 -4.77
CA GLY A 664 -18.86 23.81 -5.93
C GLY A 664 -19.76 25.03 -5.68
N LEU A 665 -20.55 25.40 -6.67
CA LEU A 665 -21.55 26.48 -6.59
C LEU A 665 -22.73 26.09 -5.68
N GLU A 666 -23.28 27.08 -4.97
CA GLU A 666 -24.52 26.94 -4.19
C GLU A 666 -25.75 26.81 -5.11
N TYR A 667 -25.97 25.61 -5.66
CA TYR A 667 -27.08 25.30 -6.57
C TYR A 667 -28.38 24.95 -5.81
N GLY A 668 -28.98 25.97 -5.19
CA GLY A 668 -30.32 25.97 -4.58
C GLY A 668 -30.49 25.13 -3.29
N PRO A 669 -31.55 25.40 -2.50
CA PRO A 669 -31.93 24.60 -1.33
C PRO A 669 -32.61 23.28 -1.74
N SER A 670 -32.78 22.40 -0.76
CA SER A 670 -33.44 21.10 -0.95
C SER A 670 -34.94 21.22 -1.16
N ALA A 671 -35.49 20.48 -2.13
CA ALA A 671 -36.93 20.37 -2.35
C ALA A 671 -37.57 19.15 -1.65
N ALA A 672 -36.89 18.54 -0.66
CA ALA A 672 -37.37 17.31 -0.02
C ALA A 672 -38.52 17.58 0.96
N SER A 673 -39.56 16.74 0.87
CA SER A 673 -40.57 16.64 1.92
C SER A 673 -40.04 15.86 3.13
N ALA A 674 -40.76 15.92 4.26
CA ALA A 674 -40.44 15.11 5.43
C ALA A 674 -40.43 13.59 5.13
N LEU A 675 -41.29 13.12 4.21
CA LEU A 675 -41.31 11.72 3.76
C LEU A 675 -40.10 11.38 2.87
N ASP A 676 -39.61 12.34 2.09
CA ASP A 676 -38.41 12.13 1.27
C ASP A 676 -37.15 12.02 2.15
N LEU A 677 -36.99 12.92 3.13
CA LEU A 677 -35.88 12.84 4.10
C LEU A 677 -35.91 11.54 4.91
N LEU A 678 -37.10 11.11 5.38
CA LEU A 678 -37.28 9.81 6.04
C LEU A 678 -36.95 8.63 5.11
N GLY A 679 -37.17 8.74 3.81
CA GLY A 679 -36.77 7.75 2.81
C GLY A 679 -35.33 7.91 2.30
N ALA A 680 -34.48 8.69 2.98
CA ALA A 680 -33.10 9.00 2.60
C ALA A 680 -32.95 9.69 1.22
N SER A 681 -33.95 10.47 0.81
CA SER A 681 -33.91 11.29 -0.39
C SER A 681 -33.80 12.79 -0.06
N PRO A 682 -32.75 13.50 -0.55
CA PRO A 682 -32.57 14.93 -0.33
C PRO A 682 -33.34 15.81 -1.32
N GLY A 683 -34.07 15.21 -2.27
CA GLY A 683 -34.74 15.93 -3.35
C GLY A 683 -33.78 16.61 -4.34
N GLY A 684 -34.34 17.19 -5.40
CA GLY A 684 -33.59 17.82 -6.49
C GLY A 684 -33.31 16.88 -7.69
N PRO A 685 -32.53 17.35 -8.68
CA PRO A 685 -32.25 16.59 -9.91
C PRO A 685 -31.67 15.20 -9.66
N GLY A 686 -32.00 14.21 -10.50
CA GLY A 686 -31.50 12.83 -10.39
C GLY A 686 -31.95 12.04 -9.14
N THR A 687 -32.77 12.63 -8.25
CA THR A 687 -33.32 11.92 -7.08
C THR A 687 -34.62 11.16 -7.40
N VAL A 688 -35.04 10.31 -6.47
CA VAL A 688 -36.30 9.56 -6.49
C VAL A 688 -37.05 9.82 -5.18
N SER A 689 -38.38 9.67 -5.16
CA SER A 689 -39.15 9.88 -3.92
C SER A 689 -38.71 8.91 -2.81
N GLY A 690 -38.63 9.38 -1.58
CA GLY A 690 -38.24 8.57 -0.42
C GLY A 690 -39.16 7.37 -0.17
N LEU A 691 -40.40 7.40 -0.66
CA LEU A 691 -41.30 6.25 -0.62
C LEU A 691 -40.73 5.01 -1.32
N LEU A 692 -39.85 5.16 -2.33
CA LEU A 692 -39.23 4.03 -3.03
C LEU A 692 -38.29 3.22 -2.12
N LEU A 693 -37.68 3.86 -1.12
CA LEU A 693 -36.75 3.22 -0.18
C LEU A 693 -37.34 3.04 1.22
N ILE A 694 -38.63 3.31 1.44
CA ILE A 694 -39.27 3.16 2.76
C ILE A 694 -39.16 1.74 3.33
N GLY A 695 -39.11 0.72 2.46
CA GLY A 695 -38.88 -0.68 2.85
C GLY A 695 -37.60 -0.86 3.67
N LEU A 696 -36.54 -0.11 3.34
CA LEU A 696 -35.28 -0.13 4.07
C LEU A 696 -35.44 0.41 5.50
N VAL A 697 -36.18 1.51 5.65
CA VAL A 697 -36.48 2.11 6.96
C VAL A 697 -37.28 1.13 7.82
N LEU A 698 -38.27 0.45 7.22
CA LEU A 698 -39.05 -0.59 7.89
C LEU A 698 -38.18 -1.79 8.31
N ALA A 699 -37.19 -2.20 7.49
CA ALA A 699 -36.24 -3.24 7.86
C ALA A 699 -35.28 -2.80 8.99
N ALA A 700 -34.82 -1.55 8.98
CA ALA A 700 -34.02 -0.98 10.07
C ALA A 700 -34.81 -0.86 11.39
N LEU A 701 -36.11 -0.56 11.32
CA LEU A 701 -37.01 -0.56 12.48
C LEU A 701 -37.23 -1.99 12.99
N ALA A 702 -37.47 -2.95 12.11
CA ALA A 702 -37.57 -4.37 12.48
C ALA A 702 -36.27 -4.89 13.13
N ALA A 703 -35.11 -4.36 12.74
CA ALA A 703 -33.82 -4.72 13.36
C ALA A 703 -33.72 -4.36 14.85
N LEU A 704 -34.49 -3.36 15.35
CA LEU A 704 -34.53 -3.00 16.78
C LEU A 704 -35.06 -4.14 17.66
N LEU A 705 -35.81 -5.09 17.08
CA LEU A 705 -36.30 -6.28 17.76
C LEU A 705 -35.20 -7.34 17.98
N ARG A 706 -33.99 -7.15 17.44
CA ARG A 706 -32.88 -8.11 17.55
C ARG A 706 -32.09 -7.93 18.86
N ALA A 707 -32.24 -8.88 19.78
CA ALA A 707 -31.49 -8.90 21.04
C ALA A 707 -29.96 -9.12 20.85
N GLU A 708 -29.57 -10.12 20.06
CA GLU A 708 -28.16 -10.58 19.90
C GLU A 708 -27.17 -9.51 19.44
N ARG A 709 -27.61 -8.57 18.60
CA ARG A 709 -26.75 -7.51 18.03
C ARG A 709 -27.24 -6.11 18.41
N ARG A 710 -27.98 -5.99 19.52
CA ARG A 710 -28.64 -4.75 19.94
C ARG A 710 -27.67 -3.56 20.01
N ALA A 711 -26.45 -3.74 20.51
CA ALA A 711 -25.45 -2.69 20.57
C ALA A 711 -25.09 -2.13 19.17
N ALA A 712 -24.80 -3.00 18.19
CA ALA A 712 -24.48 -2.59 16.83
C ALA A 712 -25.66 -1.90 16.13
N VAL A 713 -26.87 -2.46 16.29
CA VAL A 713 -28.11 -1.86 15.76
C VAL A 713 -28.38 -0.49 16.38
N LEU A 714 -28.19 -0.33 17.70
CA LEU A 714 -28.33 0.97 18.37
C LEU A 714 -27.27 1.98 17.90
N THR A 715 -26.01 1.59 17.72
CA THR A 715 -24.97 2.50 17.19
C THR A 715 -25.29 2.97 15.77
N ALA A 716 -25.86 2.10 14.92
CA ALA A 716 -26.34 2.48 13.60
C ALA A 716 -27.54 3.44 13.70
N TRP A 717 -28.50 3.19 14.60
CA TRP A 717 -29.61 4.11 14.83
C TRP A 717 -29.18 5.47 15.41
N THR A 718 -28.17 5.53 16.28
CA THR A 718 -27.61 6.82 16.75
C THR A 718 -26.99 7.60 15.58
N ALA A 719 -26.21 6.95 14.71
CA ALA A 719 -25.66 7.58 13.51
C ALA A 719 -26.77 8.05 12.55
N ALA A 720 -27.83 7.25 12.39
CA ALA A 720 -28.98 7.62 11.57
C ALA A 720 -29.71 8.85 12.14
N LEU A 721 -30.01 8.90 13.44
CA LEU A 721 -30.69 10.03 14.05
C LEU A 721 -29.86 11.33 13.94
N VAL A 722 -28.54 11.27 14.15
CA VAL A 722 -27.66 12.45 13.94
C VAL A 722 -27.68 12.88 12.47
N GLY A 723 -27.52 11.94 11.52
CA GLY A 723 -27.59 12.25 10.09
C GLY A 723 -28.93 12.87 9.67
N LEU A 724 -30.05 12.37 10.20
CA LEU A 724 -31.39 12.89 9.92
C LEU A 724 -31.59 14.31 10.50
N VAL A 725 -31.09 14.59 11.71
CA VAL A 725 -31.13 15.94 12.29
C VAL A 725 -30.34 16.93 11.43
N PHE A 726 -29.11 16.58 11.03
CA PHE A 726 -28.34 17.43 10.12
C PHE A 726 -28.99 17.58 8.74
N ALA A 727 -29.66 16.54 8.23
CA ALA A 727 -30.42 16.62 6.98
C ALA A 727 -31.56 17.64 7.08
N VAL A 728 -32.37 17.58 8.14
CA VAL A 728 -33.45 18.55 8.40
C VAL A 728 -32.91 19.98 8.56
N LEU A 729 -31.80 20.17 9.28
CA LEU A 729 -31.15 21.48 9.44
C LEU A 729 -30.63 22.04 8.10
N SER A 730 -30.02 21.20 7.26
CA SER A 730 -29.55 21.62 5.93
C SER A 730 -30.68 21.87 4.94
N ASN A 731 -31.80 21.14 5.02
CA ASN A 731 -32.88 21.15 4.02
C ASN A 731 -33.42 22.55 3.67
N HIS A 732 -33.42 23.45 4.65
CA HIS A 732 -33.94 24.81 4.52
C HIS A 732 -32.93 25.85 3.99
N SER A 733 -31.62 25.59 4.08
CA SER A 733 -30.56 26.54 3.73
C SER A 733 -29.69 26.10 2.57
N THR A 734 -29.55 24.78 2.39
CA THR A 734 -28.55 24.12 1.53
C THR A 734 -29.12 22.80 1.01
N TRP A 735 -28.30 22.02 0.29
CA TRP A 735 -28.71 20.70 -0.17
C TRP A 735 -28.41 19.61 0.87
N ALA A 736 -29.43 18.83 1.26
CA ALA A 736 -29.35 17.84 2.32
C ALA A 736 -28.64 16.52 1.94
N GLY A 737 -28.06 16.44 0.74
CA GLY A 737 -27.39 15.25 0.21
C GLY A 737 -26.31 14.65 1.13
N PRO A 738 -25.32 15.42 1.60
CA PRO A 738 -24.28 14.89 2.49
C PRO A 738 -24.83 14.24 3.77
N ALA A 739 -25.81 14.88 4.42
CA ALA A 739 -26.39 14.39 5.66
C ALA A 739 -27.37 13.21 5.43
N THR A 740 -28.12 13.23 4.33
CA THR A 740 -28.96 12.08 3.92
C THR A 740 -28.13 10.86 3.48
N LEU A 741 -26.89 11.02 2.98
CA LEU A 741 -25.96 9.88 2.81
C LEU A 741 -25.56 9.25 4.14
N VAL A 742 -25.27 10.07 5.17
CA VAL A 742 -24.95 9.58 6.53
C VAL A 742 -26.15 8.87 7.15
N TYR A 743 -27.36 9.42 7.00
CA TYR A 743 -28.59 8.76 7.38
C TYR A 743 -28.78 7.42 6.63
N GLY A 744 -28.69 7.45 5.30
CA GLY A 744 -28.92 6.30 4.43
C GLY A 744 -27.97 5.14 4.70
N ILE A 745 -26.66 5.38 4.85
CA ILE A 745 -25.69 4.32 5.17
C ILE A 745 -25.94 3.72 6.57
N ALA A 746 -26.38 4.54 7.53
CA ALA A 746 -26.66 4.10 8.88
C ALA A 746 -27.94 3.24 8.96
N VAL A 747 -29.00 3.64 8.24
CA VAL A 747 -30.23 2.83 8.07
C VAL A 747 -29.93 1.54 7.30
N LEU A 748 -29.12 1.59 6.23
CA LEU A 748 -28.63 0.41 5.51
C LEU A 748 -27.88 -0.56 6.43
N ALA A 749 -26.98 -0.05 7.27
CA ALA A 749 -26.25 -0.86 8.23
C ALA A 749 -27.19 -1.52 9.25
N ALA A 750 -28.16 -0.78 9.79
CA ALA A 750 -29.17 -1.34 10.72
C ALA A 750 -30.02 -2.43 10.05
N ALA A 751 -30.52 -2.19 8.82
CA ALA A 751 -31.30 -3.17 8.06
C ALA A 751 -30.50 -4.44 7.73
N ALA A 752 -29.25 -4.29 7.26
CA ALA A 752 -28.37 -5.42 6.95
C ALA A 752 -27.98 -6.22 8.21
N LEU A 753 -27.75 -5.54 9.34
CA LEU A 753 -27.56 -6.20 10.65
C LEU A 753 -28.84 -6.90 11.16
N GLY A 754 -30.03 -6.41 10.81
CA GLY A 754 -31.30 -7.07 11.10
C GLY A 754 -31.51 -8.34 10.26
N ALA A 755 -31.17 -8.28 8.97
CA ALA A 755 -31.34 -9.35 7.99
C ALA A 755 -30.28 -10.48 8.09
N ASP A 756 -29.09 -10.21 8.65
CA ASP A 756 -28.04 -11.24 8.80
C ASP A 756 -28.56 -12.41 9.69
N GLY A 757 -28.55 -13.63 9.14
CA GLY A 757 -29.13 -14.82 9.78
C GLY A 757 -30.67 -14.87 9.82
N ALA A 758 -31.39 -14.07 9.04
CA ALA A 758 -32.88 -14.11 9.03
C ALA A 758 -33.45 -15.43 8.49
N ARG A 759 -32.83 -16.05 7.47
CA ARG A 759 -33.34 -17.29 6.84
C ARG A 759 -33.42 -18.48 7.82
N ALA A 760 -32.44 -18.63 8.72
CA ALA A 760 -32.45 -19.68 9.74
C ALA A 760 -33.57 -19.43 10.76
N ARG A 761 -33.63 -18.22 11.33
CA ARG A 761 -34.64 -17.83 12.33
C ARG A 761 -36.08 -17.92 11.85
N VAL A 762 -36.34 -17.68 10.55
CA VAL A 762 -37.69 -17.85 9.97
C VAL A 762 -38.05 -19.33 9.81
N ALA A 763 -37.07 -20.21 9.55
CA ALA A 763 -37.30 -21.66 9.51
C ALA A 763 -37.49 -22.28 10.91
N GLU A 764 -36.95 -21.66 11.95
CA GLU A 764 -37.11 -22.08 13.36
C GLU A 764 -38.45 -21.65 14.00
N GLN A 765 -39.25 -20.82 13.33
CA GLN A 765 -40.51 -20.27 13.86
C GLN A 765 -41.75 -20.82 13.15
N SER A 766 -42.79 -21.13 13.93
CA SER A 766 -44.09 -21.54 13.38
C SER A 766 -44.74 -20.43 12.54
N PHE A 767 -45.50 -20.84 11.52
CA PHE A 767 -46.12 -19.92 10.58
C PHE A 767 -47.14 -18.99 11.28
N GLY A 768 -46.99 -17.69 11.07
CA GLY A 768 -47.83 -16.67 11.71
C GLY A 768 -47.63 -15.28 11.11
N TRP A 769 -48.46 -14.31 11.50
CA TRP A 769 -48.61 -12.99 10.85
C TRP A 769 -47.30 -12.20 10.65
N ARG A 770 -46.26 -12.46 11.46
CA ARG A 770 -44.94 -11.82 11.33
C ARG A 770 -44.22 -12.21 10.04
N GLN A 771 -44.46 -13.41 9.52
CA GLN A 771 -43.81 -13.93 8.31
C GLN A 771 -44.25 -13.22 7.02
N PRO A 772 -45.55 -13.04 6.70
CA PRO A 772 -45.96 -12.25 5.54
C PRO A 772 -45.56 -10.77 5.66
N VAL A 773 -45.57 -10.18 6.87
CA VAL A 773 -45.07 -8.81 7.08
C VAL A 773 -43.56 -8.73 6.79
N ALA A 774 -42.76 -9.68 7.28
CA ALA A 774 -41.34 -9.75 6.98
C ALA A 774 -41.07 -9.99 5.48
N ALA A 775 -41.88 -10.81 4.80
CA ALA A 775 -41.79 -11.03 3.36
C ALA A 775 -42.10 -9.76 2.55
N LEU A 776 -43.13 -8.98 2.93
CA LEU A 776 -43.45 -7.69 2.31
C LEU A 776 -42.33 -6.66 2.52
N ILE A 777 -41.76 -6.58 3.72
CA ILE A 777 -40.62 -5.69 4.01
C ILE A 777 -39.39 -6.11 3.18
N ALA A 778 -39.11 -7.41 3.09
CA ALA A 778 -38.00 -7.94 2.28
C ALA A 778 -38.20 -7.70 0.78
N LEU A 779 -39.43 -7.85 0.26
CA LEU A 779 -39.78 -7.53 -1.12
C LEU A 779 -39.60 -6.05 -1.42
N ALA A 780 -40.09 -5.16 -0.53
CA ALA A 780 -39.90 -3.71 -0.67
C ALA A 780 -38.42 -3.31 -0.61
N CYS A 781 -37.63 -3.91 0.28
CA CYS A 781 -36.17 -3.74 0.33
C CYS A 781 -35.49 -4.20 -0.97
N ALA A 782 -35.88 -5.35 -1.52
CA ALA A 782 -35.29 -5.85 -2.76
C ALA A 782 -35.66 -4.98 -3.97
N ALA A 783 -36.93 -4.59 -4.08
CA ALA A 783 -37.46 -3.85 -5.22
C ALA A 783 -36.94 -2.40 -5.29
N GLY A 784 -36.93 -1.66 -4.17
CA GLY A 784 -36.61 -0.22 -4.16
C GLY A 784 -35.30 0.15 -4.88
N PRO A 785 -34.14 -0.39 -4.46
CA PRO A 785 -32.86 -0.14 -5.11
C PRO A 785 -32.77 -0.64 -6.56
N LEU A 786 -33.42 -1.76 -6.89
CA LEU A 786 -33.42 -2.30 -8.25
C LEU A 786 -34.25 -1.42 -9.21
N LEU A 787 -35.39 -0.91 -8.74
CA LEU A 787 -36.22 0.05 -9.47
C LEU A 787 -35.52 1.41 -9.60
N ALA A 788 -34.79 1.85 -8.57
CA ALA A 788 -33.96 3.06 -8.66
C ALA A 788 -32.84 2.90 -9.71
N ALA A 789 -32.11 1.78 -9.69
CA ALA A 789 -31.06 1.47 -10.65
C ALA A 789 -31.59 1.37 -12.09
N ALA A 790 -32.68 0.64 -12.31
CA ALA A 790 -33.31 0.51 -13.63
C ALA A 790 -33.87 1.86 -14.12
N GLY A 791 -34.55 2.61 -13.25
CA GLY A 791 -35.09 3.94 -13.58
C GLY A 791 -34.01 5.00 -13.84
N TRP A 792 -32.80 4.84 -13.30
CA TRP A 792 -31.64 5.67 -13.61
C TRP A 792 -30.95 5.24 -14.92
N MET A 793 -30.82 3.94 -15.17
CA MET A 793 -30.28 3.42 -16.43
C MET A 793 -31.14 3.77 -17.65
N LEU A 794 -32.48 3.77 -17.50
CA LEU A 794 -33.42 4.10 -18.57
C LEU A 794 -33.46 5.60 -18.89
N ARG A 795 -33.63 6.45 -17.87
CA ARG A 795 -33.62 7.92 -18.04
C ARG A 795 -32.23 8.40 -18.49
N GLY A 796 -31.21 7.93 -17.77
CA GLY A 796 -29.85 8.42 -17.87
C GLY A 796 -29.51 9.33 -16.68
N ALA A 797 -28.35 9.96 -16.74
CA ALA A 797 -27.90 10.98 -15.78
C ALA A 797 -28.62 12.34 -15.96
N ASP A 798 -29.94 12.33 -16.26
CA ASP A 798 -30.74 13.52 -16.51
C ASP A 798 -30.65 14.51 -15.33
N GLY A 799 -30.10 15.69 -15.61
CA GLY A 799 -29.82 16.72 -14.62
C GLY A 799 -29.14 17.92 -15.29
N PRO A 800 -28.83 18.98 -14.53
CA PRO A 800 -28.19 20.19 -15.06
C PRO A 800 -26.72 20.02 -15.47
N VAL A 801 -26.08 18.85 -15.22
CA VAL A 801 -24.71 18.56 -15.66
C VAL A 801 -24.70 18.07 -17.11
N GLU A 802 -23.87 18.69 -17.93
CA GLU A 802 -23.66 18.30 -19.32
C GLU A 802 -22.19 18.42 -19.74
N ARG A 803 -21.85 17.83 -20.90
CA ARG A 803 -20.62 18.11 -21.63
C ARG A 803 -20.84 19.34 -22.50
N ARG A 804 -20.08 20.40 -22.27
CA ARG A 804 -20.16 21.65 -23.05
C ARG A 804 -18.79 22.28 -23.24
N ASP A 805 -18.76 23.33 -24.05
CA ASP A 805 -17.60 24.21 -24.15
C ASP A 805 -17.29 24.79 -22.76
N PRO A 806 -16.05 24.68 -22.24
CA PRO A 806 -15.65 25.36 -21.00
C PRO A 806 -15.68 26.89 -21.11
N VAL A 807 -15.73 27.47 -22.31
CA VAL A 807 -15.84 28.92 -22.53
C VAL A 807 -17.30 29.37 -22.31
N GLN A 808 -17.52 30.26 -21.34
CA GLN A 808 -18.83 30.77 -20.91
C GLN A 808 -19.20 32.11 -21.54
N VAL A 809 -18.22 32.85 -22.05
CA VAL A 809 -18.40 34.11 -22.78
C VAL A 809 -18.16 33.88 -24.29
N PRO A 810 -18.65 34.74 -25.20
CA PRO A 810 -18.34 34.60 -26.62
C PRO A 810 -16.82 34.55 -26.89
N ALA A 811 -16.37 33.72 -27.83
CA ALA A 811 -14.94 33.44 -28.01
C ALA A 811 -14.06 34.70 -28.23
N PHE A 812 -14.58 35.72 -28.93
CA PHE A 812 -13.85 36.99 -29.11
C PHE A 812 -13.73 37.81 -27.82
N VAL A 813 -14.69 37.69 -26.89
CA VAL A 813 -14.64 38.31 -25.56
C VAL A 813 -13.60 37.61 -24.68
N ALA A 814 -13.56 36.27 -24.76
CA ALA A 814 -12.53 35.47 -24.09
C ALA A 814 -11.12 35.86 -24.59
N GLU A 815 -10.94 35.96 -25.91
CA GLU A 815 -9.67 36.35 -26.52
C GLU A 815 -9.26 37.79 -26.15
N GLU A 816 -10.19 38.77 -26.25
CA GLU A 816 -9.90 40.18 -25.91
C GLU A 816 -9.53 40.35 -24.42
N SER A 817 -10.11 39.54 -23.52
CA SER A 817 -9.74 39.54 -22.10
C SER A 817 -8.33 39.00 -21.81
N GLY A 818 -7.75 38.23 -22.73
CA GLY A 818 -6.36 37.75 -22.67
C GLY A 818 -5.33 38.76 -23.17
N THR A 819 -5.76 39.88 -23.76
CA THR A 819 -4.85 40.92 -24.27
C THR A 819 -4.17 41.70 -23.15
N ARG A 820 -3.24 42.59 -23.53
CA ARG A 820 -2.51 43.48 -22.61
C ARG A 820 -3.42 44.37 -21.73
N ASP A 821 -4.66 44.60 -22.14
CA ASP A 821 -5.60 45.45 -21.41
C ASP A 821 -6.32 44.66 -20.29
N GLN A 822 -6.28 43.31 -20.30
CA GLN A 822 -6.83 42.42 -19.25
C GLN A 822 -8.28 42.76 -18.85
N ALA A 823 -9.10 43.04 -19.86
CA ALA A 823 -10.49 43.46 -19.71
C ALA A 823 -11.36 42.38 -19.05
N ARG A 824 -12.28 42.81 -18.18
CA ARG A 824 -13.26 41.95 -17.52
C ARG A 824 -14.61 41.95 -18.25
N THR A 825 -15.36 40.87 -18.06
CA THR A 825 -16.78 40.75 -18.44
C THR A 825 -17.65 40.65 -17.20
N LEU A 826 -18.63 41.54 -17.09
CA LEU A 826 -19.68 41.46 -16.08
C LEU A 826 -20.81 40.58 -16.63
N VAL A 827 -20.99 39.39 -16.07
CA VAL A 827 -22.11 38.51 -16.42
C VAL A 827 -23.25 38.77 -15.44
N LEU A 828 -24.42 39.15 -15.96
CA LEU A 828 -25.65 39.39 -15.21
C LEU A 828 -26.60 38.22 -15.38
N ASP A 829 -27.14 37.74 -14.26
CA ASP A 829 -28.18 36.71 -14.21
C ASP A 829 -29.37 37.21 -13.36
N SER A 830 -30.60 36.94 -13.77
CA SER A 830 -31.78 37.52 -13.13
C SER A 830 -33.04 36.73 -13.41
N ASP A 831 -33.63 36.17 -12.36
CA ASP A 831 -34.95 35.55 -12.41
C ASP A 831 -36.10 36.59 -12.35
N SER A 832 -35.81 37.86 -12.03
CA SER A 832 -36.83 38.89 -11.78
C SER A 832 -36.26 40.30 -11.82
N ALA A 833 -37.01 41.28 -12.33
CA ALA A 833 -36.55 42.67 -12.40
C ALA A 833 -36.24 43.33 -11.02
N ALA A 834 -36.59 42.67 -9.90
CA ALA A 834 -36.27 43.12 -8.55
C ALA A 834 -35.01 42.47 -7.93
N ARG A 835 -34.42 41.44 -8.57
CA ARG A 835 -33.20 40.76 -8.11
C ARG A 835 -32.31 40.39 -9.29
N VAL A 836 -31.07 40.86 -9.23
CA VAL A 836 -30.00 40.52 -10.18
C VAL A 836 -28.84 39.92 -9.39
N GLY A 837 -28.40 38.73 -9.81
CA GLY A 837 -27.10 38.19 -9.46
C GLY A 837 -26.09 38.63 -10.53
N TYR A 838 -24.82 38.73 -10.16
CA TYR A 838 -23.77 38.98 -11.13
C TYR A 838 -22.51 38.21 -10.78
N VAL A 839 -21.68 37.96 -11.78
CA VAL A 839 -20.32 37.47 -11.61
C VAL A 839 -19.37 38.26 -12.50
N LEU A 840 -18.24 38.68 -11.93
CA LEU A 840 -17.23 39.46 -12.62
C LEU A 840 -16.11 38.50 -13.08
N VAL A 841 -16.01 38.30 -14.39
CA VAL A 841 -15.22 37.23 -15.03
C VAL A 841 -14.03 37.81 -15.79
N ARG A 842 -12.89 37.11 -15.73
CA ARG A 842 -11.73 37.28 -16.63
C ARG A 842 -11.58 36.03 -17.51
N GLY A 843 -10.93 36.17 -18.66
CA GLY A 843 -10.66 35.03 -19.53
C GLY A 843 -11.93 34.43 -20.12
N SER A 844 -11.90 33.11 -20.28
CA SER A 844 -12.95 32.32 -20.91
C SER A 844 -14.19 32.04 -20.07
N GLY A 845 -14.20 32.34 -18.76
CA GLY A 845 -15.29 31.94 -17.86
C GLY A 845 -14.83 31.67 -16.44
N ALA A 846 -15.79 31.53 -15.52
CA ALA A 846 -15.52 31.02 -14.18
C ALA A 846 -15.12 29.53 -14.24
N ARG A 847 -14.18 29.14 -13.38
CA ARG A 847 -13.57 27.80 -13.31
C ARG A 847 -13.72 27.21 -11.91
N MET A 848 -13.53 25.89 -11.79
CA MET A 848 -13.53 25.18 -10.51
C MET A 848 -12.66 25.87 -9.45
N GLY A 849 -13.25 26.22 -8.31
CA GLY A 849 -12.64 26.97 -7.21
C GLY A 849 -12.94 28.47 -7.17
N ASP A 850 -13.32 29.09 -8.29
CA ASP A 850 -13.54 30.55 -8.36
C ASP A 850 -14.75 30.98 -7.51
N ALA A 851 -15.79 30.14 -7.45
CA ALA A 851 -17.00 30.42 -6.68
C ALA A 851 -16.73 30.54 -5.18
N GLU A 852 -15.93 29.62 -4.64
CA GLU A 852 -15.61 29.56 -3.22
C GLU A 852 -14.61 30.66 -2.83
N ILE A 853 -13.66 31.00 -3.70
CA ILE A 853 -12.74 32.14 -3.50
C ILE A 853 -13.53 33.45 -3.45
N ALA A 854 -14.41 33.69 -4.44
CA ALA A 854 -15.27 34.89 -4.45
C ALA A 854 -16.18 34.97 -3.21
N ALA A 855 -16.68 33.83 -2.71
CA ALA A 855 -17.50 33.77 -1.49
C ALA A 855 -16.71 33.98 -0.18
N VAL A 856 -15.37 33.88 -0.20
CA VAL A 856 -14.49 34.18 0.94
C VAL A 856 -14.08 35.66 0.94
N ASP A 857 -13.79 36.23 -0.24
CA ASP A 857 -13.43 37.66 -0.38
C ASP A 857 -14.63 38.59 -0.08
N GLY A 858 -15.87 38.11 -0.24
CA GLY A 858 -17.10 38.76 0.24
C GLY A 858 -17.80 39.70 -0.76
N GLU A 859 -18.87 40.35 -0.32
CA GLU A 859 -19.68 41.26 -1.15
C GLU A 859 -18.94 42.57 -1.44
N ASN A 860 -18.72 42.88 -2.73
CA ASN A 860 -18.17 44.16 -3.14
C ASN A 860 -19.28 45.22 -3.16
N THR A 861 -19.60 45.77 -1.99
CA THR A 861 -20.70 46.74 -1.78
C THR A 861 -20.67 47.98 -2.69
N ARG A 862 -19.54 48.26 -3.36
CA ARG A 862 -19.44 49.30 -4.40
C ARG A 862 -19.91 48.76 -5.75
N LEU A 863 -19.38 47.62 -6.19
CA LEU A 863 -19.82 46.98 -7.44
C LEU A 863 -21.30 46.58 -7.36
N ASP A 864 -21.79 46.14 -6.19
CA ASP A 864 -23.21 45.86 -5.96
C ASP A 864 -24.08 47.09 -6.24
N LYS A 865 -23.64 48.29 -5.79
CA LYS A 865 -24.34 49.56 -6.07
C LYS A 865 -24.25 49.95 -7.54
N VAL A 866 -23.12 49.72 -8.21
CA VAL A 866 -22.96 49.94 -9.65
C VAL A 866 -23.95 49.05 -10.43
N VAL A 867 -23.96 47.75 -10.16
CA VAL A 867 -24.86 46.78 -10.81
C VAL A 867 -26.33 47.08 -10.50
N ALA A 868 -26.67 47.41 -9.25
CA ALA A 868 -28.03 47.78 -8.87
C ALA A 868 -28.51 49.06 -9.60
N ASN A 869 -27.68 50.11 -9.67
CA ASN A 869 -28.03 51.35 -10.38
C ASN A 869 -28.09 51.14 -11.90
N LEU A 870 -27.21 50.30 -12.45
CA LEU A 870 -27.21 49.91 -13.86
C LEU A 870 -28.51 49.21 -14.24
N VAL A 871 -28.96 48.22 -13.45
CA VAL A 871 -30.20 47.46 -13.73
C VAL A 871 -31.47 48.26 -13.40
N ALA A 872 -31.40 49.19 -12.45
CA ALA A 872 -32.49 50.12 -12.15
C ALA A 872 -32.61 51.31 -13.14
N GLY A 873 -31.59 51.53 -13.98
CA GLY A 873 -31.55 52.66 -14.92
C GLY A 873 -31.41 54.03 -14.24
N SER A 874 -30.82 54.06 -13.04
CA SER A 874 -30.84 55.22 -12.13
C SER A 874 -29.54 56.04 -12.10
N GLY A 875 -28.55 55.73 -12.95
CA GLY A 875 -27.24 56.40 -12.93
C GLY A 875 -26.80 56.91 -14.30
N ALA A 876 -26.33 58.17 -14.34
CA ALA A 876 -25.78 58.79 -15.55
C ALA A 876 -24.39 58.26 -15.92
N ASP A 877 -23.55 57.98 -14.92
CA ASP A 877 -22.10 57.69 -15.10
C ASP A 877 -21.76 56.19 -14.99
N GLN A 878 -22.72 55.29 -15.24
CA GLN A 878 -22.52 53.86 -14.98
C GLN A 878 -21.45 53.21 -15.89
N ALA A 879 -21.32 53.67 -17.14
CA ALA A 879 -20.24 53.23 -18.04
C ALA A 879 -18.84 53.54 -17.47
N ASP A 880 -18.66 54.70 -16.85
CA ASP A 880 -17.39 55.13 -16.26
C ASP A 880 -17.10 54.37 -14.95
N GLN A 881 -18.13 54.11 -14.14
CA GLN A 881 -18.01 53.29 -12.93
C GLN A 881 -17.66 51.82 -13.25
N LEU A 882 -18.25 51.24 -14.30
CA LEU A 882 -17.89 49.92 -14.83
C LEU A 882 -16.46 49.89 -15.37
N GLY A 883 -16.05 50.94 -16.10
CA GLY A 883 -14.67 51.10 -16.58
C GLY A 883 -13.64 51.15 -15.44
N GLY A 884 -14.01 51.73 -14.29
CA GLY A 884 -13.22 51.70 -13.06
C GLY A 884 -12.92 50.28 -12.54
N PHE A 885 -13.76 49.30 -12.82
CA PHE A 885 -13.55 47.86 -12.52
C PHE A 885 -12.93 47.08 -13.70
N ALA A 886 -12.43 47.79 -14.73
CA ALA A 886 -11.95 47.24 -16.00
C ALA A 886 -13.01 46.41 -16.76
N VAL A 887 -14.31 46.67 -16.55
CA VAL A 887 -15.38 45.98 -17.29
C VAL A 887 -15.48 46.56 -18.70
N ARG A 888 -15.17 45.73 -19.71
CA ARG A 888 -15.35 46.06 -21.14
C ARG A 888 -16.71 45.62 -21.66
N TYR A 889 -17.24 44.53 -21.09
CA TYR A 889 -18.39 43.81 -21.60
C TYR A 889 -19.40 43.53 -20.51
N VAL A 890 -20.68 43.71 -20.82
CA VAL A 890 -21.81 43.29 -19.99
C VAL A 890 -22.58 42.22 -20.76
N LEU A 891 -22.61 41.00 -20.21
CA LEU A 891 -23.30 39.84 -20.79
C LEU A 891 -24.52 39.51 -19.93
N VAL A 892 -25.73 39.54 -20.50
CA VAL A 892 -26.94 39.09 -19.80
C VAL A 892 -27.23 37.64 -20.18
N HIS A 893 -27.38 36.77 -19.17
CA HIS A 893 -27.62 35.35 -19.34
C HIS A 893 -29.00 35.07 -20.00
N PRO A 894 -29.14 34.01 -20.82
CA PRO A 894 -30.44 33.63 -21.38
C PRO A 894 -31.47 33.33 -20.29
N GLY A 895 -32.60 34.05 -20.32
CA GLY A 895 -33.69 33.90 -19.35
C GLY A 895 -34.07 35.20 -18.63
N ALA A 896 -33.18 36.19 -18.61
CA ALA A 896 -33.42 37.45 -17.92
C ALA A 896 -34.66 38.22 -18.44
N PRO A 897 -35.40 38.95 -17.56
CA PRO A 897 -36.54 39.77 -17.94
C PRO A 897 -36.18 40.83 -19.01
N ARG A 898 -37.11 41.05 -19.95
CA ARG A 898 -36.94 42.03 -21.05
C ARG A 898 -36.81 43.47 -20.54
N GLU A 899 -37.19 43.73 -19.31
CA GLU A 899 -36.98 44.97 -18.56
C GLU A 899 -35.49 45.29 -18.44
N VAL A 900 -34.67 44.33 -18.01
CA VAL A 900 -33.22 44.49 -17.82
C VAL A 900 -32.54 44.84 -19.15
N THR A 901 -32.89 44.12 -20.22
CA THR A 901 -32.42 44.40 -21.58
C THR A 901 -32.77 45.82 -22.03
N ARG A 902 -34.01 46.28 -21.80
CA ARG A 902 -34.46 47.63 -22.17
C ARG A 902 -33.75 48.73 -21.40
N VAL A 903 -33.41 48.51 -20.13
CA VAL A 903 -32.65 49.45 -19.33
C VAL A 903 -31.21 49.56 -19.85
N LEU A 904 -30.55 48.44 -20.13
CA LEU A 904 -29.20 48.43 -20.70
C LEU A 904 -29.14 49.07 -22.10
N ASP A 905 -30.15 48.83 -22.96
CA ASP A 905 -30.27 49.48 -24.27
C ASP A 905 -30.50 51.01 -24.18
N ALA A 906 -30.97 51.52 -23.03
CA ALA A 906 -31.20 52.94 -22.79
C ALA A 906 -30.10 53.62 -21.95
N THR A 907 -29.11 52.87 -21.46
CA THR A 907 -28.03 53.36 -20.59
C THR A 907 -26.95 54.07 -21.43
N PRO A 908 -26.63 55.35 -21.18
CA PRO A 908 -25.55 56.04 -21.88
C PRO A 908 -24.19 55.33 -21.74
N GLY A 909 -23.43 55.25 -22.82
CA GLY A 909 -22.10 54.63 -22.85
C GLY A 909 -22.10 53.09 -22.94
N LEU A 910 -23.25 52.46 -23.18
CA LEU A 910 -23.34 51.04 -23.54
C LEU A 910 -23.84 50.86 -24.99
N THR A 911 -23.02 50.24 -25.84
CA THR A 911 -23.42 49.83 -27.20
C THR A 911 -23.67 48.34 -27.26
N ARG A 912 -24.88 47.94 -27.68
CA ARG A 912 -25.23 46.53 -27.87
C ARG A 912 -24.50 45.92 -29.07
N LEU A 913 -23.77 44.82 -28.86
CA LEU A 913 -23.03 44.12 -29.91
C LEU A 913 -23.78 42.91 -30.48
N SER A 914 -24.50 42.16 -29.65
CA SER A 914 -25.09 40.89 -30.05
C SER A 914 -26.36 40.57 -29.26
N GLN A 915 -27.23 39.79 -29.91
CA GLN A 915 -28.33 39.07 -29.28
C GLN A 915 -28.38 37.67 -29.90
N GLN A 916 -28.08 36.64 -29.10
CA GLN A 916 -28.04 35.24 -29.56
C GLN A 916 -28.71 34.34 -28.53
N ALA A 917 -29.56 33.42 -29.01
CA ALA A 917 -30.19 32.36 -28.22
C ALA A 917 -30.84 32.79 -26.88
N GLY A 918 -31.33 34.03 -26.79
CA GLY A 918 -31.97 34.58 -25.58
C GLY A 918 -31.03 35.38 -24.65
N GLY A 919 -29.71 35.26 -24.83
CA GLY A 919 -28.73 36.14 -24.19
C GLY A 919 -28.43 37.39 -25.02
N ALA A 920 -27.80 38.38 -24.42
CA ALA A 920 -27.40 39.62 -25.09
C ALA A 920 -26.11 40.20 -24.51
N LEU A 921 -25.33 40.88 -25.35
CA LEU A 921 -24.01 41.41 -25.02
C LEU A 921 -23.94 42.91 -25.37
N TRP A 922 -23.48 43.71 -24.41
CA TRP A 922 -23.16 45.12 -24.56
C TRP A 922 -21.67 45.37 -24.34
N ARG A 923 -21.13 46.36 -25.04
CA ARG A 923 -19.78 46.91 -24.87
C ARG A 923 -19.87 48.22 -24.11
N VAL A 924 -18.92 48.47 -23.21
CA VAL A 924 -18.71 49.77 -22.59
C VAL A 924 -17.91 50.65 -23.55
N ASP A 925 -18.48 51.81 -23.92
CA ASP A 925 -17.94 52.74 -24.92
C ASP A 925 -16.87 53.69 -24.34
N ARG A 926 -15.97 53.15 -23.53
CA ARG A 926 -14.80 53.81 -22.95
C ARG A 926 -13.56 52.93 -23.15
N GLN A 927 -12.37 53.50 -23.21
CA GLN A 927 -11.16 52.69 -23.10
C GLN A 927 -11.03 52.18 -21.67
N VAL A 928 -10.97 50.85 -21.50
CA VAL A 928 -10.79 50.20 -20.20
C VAL A 928 -9.61 49.25 -20.28
N ALA A 929 -8.78 49.27 -19.24
CA ALA A 929 -7.68 48.34 -19.01
C ALA A 929 -7.58 48.05 -17.51
N ARG A 930 -6.98 46.91 -17.14
CA ARG A 930 -6.67 46.54 -15.75
C ARG A 930 -5.78 47.59 -15.07
N ALA A 931 -4.75 48.07 -15.76
CA ALA A 931 -3.81 49.07 -15.25
C ALA A 931 -3.91 50.35 -16.07
N ASN A 932 -4.02 51.51 -15.41
CA ASN A 932 -4.05 52.81 -16.07
C ASN A 932 -3.23 53.81 -15.26
N ILE A 933 -2.53 54.73 -15.93
CA ILE A 933 -1.94 55.90 -15.31
C ILE A 933 -3.00 56.99 -15.30
N VAL A 934 -3.34 57.47 -14.11
CA VAL A 934 -4.28 58.58 -13.90
C VAL A 934 -3.49 59.82 -13.45
N PRO A 935 -3.91 61.04 -13.83
CA PRO A 935 -3.27 62.27 -13.37
C PRO A 935 -3.50 62.49 -11.86
N ALA A 936 -2.70 63.38 -11.27
CA ALA A 936 -2.80 63.75 -9.85
C ALA A 936 -4.22 64.27 -9.51
N GLN A 937 -4.72 63.95 -8.31
CA GLN A 937 -6.06 64.37 -7.84
C GLN A 937 -6.26 65.89 -8.02
N GLY A 938 -7.31 66.26 -8.76
CA GLY A 938 -7.64 67.66 -9.07
C GLY A 938 -7.14 68.16 -10.44
N THR A 939 -6.47 67.32 -11.23
CA THR A 939 -6.00 67.66 -12.58
C THR A 939 -6.86 66.97 -13.64
N GLU A 940 -7.32 67.71 -14.66
CA GLU A 940 -8.05 67.11 -15.80
C GLU A 940 -7.10 66.39 -16.76
N GLY A 941 -7.40 65.14 -17.11
CA GLY A 941 -6.67 64.34 -18.09
C GLY A 941 -7.26 62.93 -18.25
N GLU A 942 -7.21 62.37 -19.46
CA GLU A 942 -7.73 61.03 -19.72
C GLU A 942 -6.79 59.93 -19.17
N PRO A 943 -7.31 58.83 -18.58
CA PRO A 943 -6.49 57.72 -18.13
C PRO A 943 -5.71 57.04 -19.27
N GLN A 944 -4.40 56.87 -19.11
CA GLN A 944 -3.55 56.19 -20.08
C GLN A 944 -3.43 54.70 -19.74
N PRO A 945 -3.84 53.75 -20.60
CA PRO A 945 -3.76 52.32 -20.31
C PRO A 945 -2.32 51.81 -20.30
N VAL A 946 -2.03 50.89 -19.39
CA VAL A 946 -0.74 50.23 -19.21
C VAL A 946 -0.89 48.74 -19.50
N ALA A 947 0.05 48.17 -20.26
CA ALA A 947 0.05 46.74 -20.58
C ALA A 947 0.25 45.91 -19.30
N ALA A 948 -0.68 45.01 -18.98
CA ALA A 948 -0.68 44.21 -17.77
C ALA A 948 -0.91 42.72 -18.06
N GLY A 949 -0.37 41.84 -17.21
CA GLY A 949 -0.79 40.44 -17.11
C GLY A 949 -1.96 40.27 -16.12
N PRO A 950 -2.38 39.04 -15.81
CA PRO A 950 -3.48 38.77 -14.88
C PRO A 950 -3.20 39.21 -13.42
N VAL A 951 -1.92 39.19 -13.01
CA VAL A 951 -1.44 39.59 -11.68
C VAL A 951 -0.24 40.52 -11.83
N GLU A 952 0.80 40.06 -12.52
CA GLU A 952 2.05 40.80 -12.71
C GLU A 952 1.95 41.84 -13.85
N ILE A 953 2.87 42.81 -13.85
CA ILE A 953 3.05 43.83 -14.89
C ILE A 953 4.55 43.98 -15.14
N HIS A 954 4.97 43.88 -16.41
CA HIS A 954 6.35 44.09 -16.84
C HIS A 954 6.33 44.89 -18.14
N THR A 955 6.51 46.20 -18.08
CA THR A 955 6.33 47.08 -19.25
C THR A 955 7.09 48.39 -19.12
N GLU A 956 7.36 49.07 -20.23
CA GLU A 956 7.92 50.41 -20.23
C GLU A 956 6.81 51.46 -20.14
N VAL A 957 7.02 52.49 -19.31
CA VAL A 957 6.11 53.61 -19.09
C VAL A 957 6.80 54.90 -19.56
N PRO A 958 6.14 55.75 -20.37
CA PRO A 958 6.75 57.00 -20.85
C PRO A 958 6.89 58.07 -19.75
N ASP A 959 7.62 59.14 -20.02
CA ASP A 959 7.61 60.36 -19.21
C ASP A 959 6.19 60.96 -19.09
N GLY A 960 5.92 61.70 -18.02
CA GLY A 960 4.62 62.31 -17.76
C GLY A 960 4.64 63.41 -16.70
N ALA A 961 3.45 63.91 -16.34
CA ALA A 961 3.30 64.91 -15.30
C ALA A 961 3.66 64.36 -13.90
N GLU A 962 4.22 65.23 -13.06
CA GLU A 962 4.54 64.91 -11.66
C GLU A 962 3.26 64.62 -10.85
N GLY A 963 3.32 63.64 -9.94
CA GLY A 963 2.17 63.21 -9.13
C GLY A 963 1.15 62.32 -9.84
N ARG A 964 1.47 61.79 -11.03
CA ARG A 964 0.66 60.76 -11.70
C ARG A 964 0.65 59.45 -10.90
N ILE A 965 -0.44 58.69 -10.98
CA ILE A 965 -0.65 57.46 -10.19
C ILE A 965 -0.93 56.29 -11.12
N LEU A 966 -0.21 55.19 -10.95
CA LEU A 966 -0.60 53.90 -11.52
C LEU A 966 -1.78 53.35 -10.73
N ARG A 967 -2.94 53.21 -11.36
CA ARG A 967 -4.18 52.65 -10.79
C ARG A 967 -4.41 51.25 -11.36
N LEU A 968 -4.48 50.25 -10.50
CA LEU A 968 -4.89 48.89 -10.84
C LEU A 968 -6.36 48.69 -10.50
N ALA A 969 -7.14 48.07 -11.38
CA ALA A 969 -8.52 47.67 -11.13
C ALA A 969 -8.61 46.41 -10.23
N ASP A 970 -7.70 46.27 -9.28
CA ASP A 970 -7.62 45.16 -8.33
C ASP A 970 -7.72 45.70 -6.89
N SER A 971 -8.26 44.91 -5.96
CA SER A 971 -8.42 45.33 -4.56
C SER A 971 -7.08 45.68 -3.92
N ALA A 972 -7.04 46.77 -3.14
CA ALA A 972 -5.84 47.17 -2.42
C ALA A 972 -5.44 46.15 -1.35
N ALA A 973 -4.15 45.78 -1.32
CA ALA A 973 -3.60 44.79 -0.39
C ALA A 973 -2.11 45.04 -0.12
N GLU A 974 -1.64 44.66 1.08
CA GLU A 974 -0.28 45.01 1.52
C GLU A 974 0.85 44.30 0.75
N GLY A 975 0.57 43.16 0.12
CA GLY A 975 1.54 42.36 -0.65
C GLY A 975 1.81 42.86 -2.07
N TRP A 976 1.09 43.89 -2.54
CA TRP A 976 1.38 44.51 -3.83
C TRP A 976 2.66 45.35 -3.77
N THR A 977 3.61 45.04 -4.64
CA THR A 977 4.90 45.74 -4.78
C THR A 977 5.08 46.24 -6.21
N ALA A 978 5.69 47.42 -6.37
CA ALA A 978 5.99 48.00 -7.66
C ALA A 978 7.35 48.69 -7.63
N THR A 979 8.11 48.57 -8.71
CA THR A 979 9.37 49.27 -8.93
C THR A 979 9.40 49.93 -10.30
N LEU A 980 10.12 51.04 -10.42
CA LEU A 980 10.44 51.71 -11.68
C LEU A 980 11.96 51.75 -11.83
N ASP A 981 12.50 51.10 -12.85
CA ASP A 981 13.94 50.88 -13.06
C ASP A 981 14.68 50.29 -11.83
N GLY A 982 13.94 49.55 -10.99
CA GLY A 982 14.43 48.92 -9.75
C GLY A 982 14.22 49.76 -8.47
N GLU A 983 13.82 51.03 -8.58
CA GLU A 983 13.50 51.87 -7.40
C GLU A 983 12.04 51.64 -6.95
N PRO A 984 11.77 51.43 -5.65
CA PRO A 984 10.43 51.09 -5.15
C PRO A 984 9.46 52.28 -5.14
N LEU A 985 8.23 52.03 -5.58
CA LEU A 985 7.18 53.05 -5.67
C LEU A 985 6.30 53.11 -4.41
N PRO A 986 5.86 54.30 -3.94
CA PRO A 986 4.92 54.43 -2.84
C PRO A 986 3.55 53.82 -3.17
N ARG A 987 3.06 52.91 -2.33
CA ARG A 987 1.71 52.33 -2.44
C ARG A 987 0.64 53.32 -1.95
N THR A 988 -0.45 53.43 -2.69
CA THR A 988 -1.62 54.27 -2.34
C THR A 988 -2.93 53.57 -2.71
N THR A 989 -4.05 53.99 -2.11
CA THR A 989 -5.38 53.40 -2.40
C THR A 989 -6.21 54.38 -3.22
N VAL A 990 -6.44 54.04 -4.49
CA VAL A 990 -7.20 54.86 -5.43
C VAL A 990 -8.69 54.55 -5.30
N ASP A 991 -9.54 55.56 -5.47
CA ASP A 991 -11.00 55.50 -5.31
C ASP A 991 -11.50 54.94 -3.97
N GLY A 992 -10.63 54.73 -2.98
CA GLY A 992 -10.96 54.06 -1.71
C GLY A 992 -11.14 52.54 -1.79
N TRP A 993 -10.69 51.88 -2.86
CA TRP A 993 -10.69 50.40 -2.95
C TRP A 993 -9.60 49.81 -3.86
N ALA A 994 -9.21 50.54 -4.91
CA ALA A 994 -8.30 50.07 -5.94
C ALA A 994 -6.84 50.21 -5.50
N GLN A 995 -6.01 49.22 -5.78
CA GLN A 995 -4.57 49.31 -5.57
C GLN A 995 -3.97 50.38 -6.49
N GLY A 996 -3.07 51.20 -5.98
CA GLY A 996 -2.27 52.08 -6.81
C GLY A 996 -0.87 52.35 -6.29
N PHE A 997 -0.09 53.02 -7.12
CA PHE A 997 1.30 53.41 -6.85
C PHE A 997 1.58 54.81 -7.39
N GLU A 998 2.24 55.64 -6.60
CA GLU A 998 2.69 56.97 -7.03
C GLU A 998 3.86 56.83 -8.01
N LEU A 999 3.76 57.49 -9.17
CA LEU A 999 4.77 57.44 -10.23
C LEU A 999 5.50 58.78 -10.35
N PRO A 1000 6.83 58.79 -10.53
CA PRO A 1000 7.56 60.01 -10.83
C PRO A 1000 7.24 60.55 -12.23
N ALA A 1001 7.68 61.77 -12.50
CA ALA A 1001 7.56 62.41 -13.81
C ALA A 1001 8.37 61.68 -14.90
N SER A 1002 9.50 61.05 -14.54
CA SER A 1002 10.28 60.21 -15.45
C SER A 1002 9.55 58.91 -15.79
N GLY A 1003 9.68 58.48 -17.04
CA GLY A 1003 9.40 57.13 -17.50
C GLY A 1003 10.51 56.15 -17.09
N GLY A 1004 10.31 54.88 -17.46
CA GLY A 1004 11.21 53.79 -17.09
C GLY A 1004 10.53 52.42 -17.26
N ARG A 1005 11.26 51.36 -16.91
CA ARG A 1005 10.73 50.00 -16.84
C ARG A 1005 9.94 49.81 -15.54
N LEU A 1006 8.63 49.64 -15.64
CA LEU A 1006 7.71 49.33 -14.56
C LEU A 1006 7.60 47.81 -14.39
N ASP A 1007 7.97 47.32 -13.20
CA ASP A 1007 7.74 45.95 -12.77
C ASP A 1007 6.82 45.96 -11.52
N VAL A 1008 5.61 45.37 -11.62
CA VAL A 1008 4.63 45.24 -10.52
C VAL A 1008 4.33 43.77 -10.26
N THR A 1009 4.43 43.36 -9.02
CA THR A 1009 4.31 41.98 -8.55
C THR A 1009 3.44 41.90 -7.30
N TYR A 1010 2.96 40.70 -6.98
CA TYR A 1010 2.34 40.42 -5.68
C TYR A 1010 3.23 39.46 -4.90
N ASP A 1011 3.88 39.96 -3.85
CA ASP A 1011 4.79 39.18 -3.02
C ASP A 1011 4.01 38.37 -1.99
N ALA A 1012 4.03 37.05 -2.14
CA ALA A 1012 3.44 36.13 -1.18
C ALA A 1012 4.18 36.25 0.18
N PRO A 1013 3.45 36.47 1.31
CA PRO A 1013 4.07 36.51 2.63
C PRO A 1013 4.88 35.23 2.92
N ILE A 1014 6.08 35.37 3.49
CA ILE A 1014 6.92 34.22 3.87
C ILE A 1014 6.15 33.23 4.77
N THR A 1015 5.24 33.74 5.60
CA THR A 1015 4.33 32.95 6.44
C THR A 1015 3.37 32.06 5.64
N HIS A 1016 2.85 32.54 4.50
CA HIS A 1016 1.99 31.74 3.59
C HIS A 1016 2.79 30.58 2.99
N THR A 1017 3.95 30.88 2.40
CA THR A 1017 4.84 29.86 1.81
C THR A 1017 5.31 28.84 2.85
N ALA A 1018 5.74 29.29 4.04
CA ALA A 1018 6.15 28.42 5.13
C ALA A 1018 4.98 27.56 5.65
N TRP A 1019 3.75 28.11 5.69
CA TRP A 1019 2.56 27.36 6.07
C TRP A 1019 2.19 26.30 5.03
N LEU A 1020 2.25 26.59 3.73
CA LEU A 1020 2.04 25.59 2.68
C LEU A 1020 3.02 24.41 2.79
N TRP A 1021 4.31 24.67 3.06
CA TRP A 1021 5.28 23.61 3.34
C TRP A 1021 4.96 22.81 4.60
N ALA A 1022 4.56 23.48 5.69
CA ALA A 1022 4.14 22.81 6.93
C ALA A 1022 2.87 21.96 6.70
N GLN A 1023 1.91 22.45 5.94
CA GLN A 1023 0.66 21.77 5.58
C GLN A 1023 0.93 20.53 4.71
N GLY A 1024 1.82 20.64 3.73
CA GLY A 1024 2.29 19.50 2.93
C GLY A 1024 2.98 18.44 3.80
N LEU A 1025 3.85 18.85 4.72
CA LEU A 1025 4.49 17.94 5.68
C LEU A 1025 3.46 17.26 6.59
N LEU A 1026 2.50 18.00 7.14
CA LEU A 1026 1.42 17.46 7.99
C LEU A 1026 0.54 16.46 7.22
N ALA A 1027 0.22 16.73 5.96
CA ALA A 1027 -0.53 15.81 5.10
C ALA A 1027 0.26 14.51 4.85
N VAL A 1028 1.56 14.59 4.58
CA VAL A 1028 2.44 13.41 4.44
C VAL A 1028 2.51 12.61 5.75
N VAL A 1029 2.69 13.28 6.89
CA VAL A 1029 2.70 12.63 8.21
C VAL A 1029 1.36 11.93 8.49
N LEU A 1030 0.23 12.57 8.19
CA LEU A 1030 -1.10 11.99 8.37
C LEU A 1030 -1.30 10.73 7.51
N VAL A 1031 -0.91 10.77 6.23
CA VAL A 1031 -0.94 9.61 5.34
C VAL A 1031 -0.06 8.48 5.87
N VAL A 1032 1.19 8.76 6.26
CA VAL A 1032 2.08 7.76 6.85
C VAL A 1032 1.45 7.17 8.12
N MET A 1033 0.93 7.99 9.04
CA MET A 1033 0.34 7.52 10.30
C MET A 1033 -0.90 6.63 10.08
N ALA A 1034 -1.75 6.95 9.09
CA ALA A 1034 -2.90 6.13 8.69
C ALA A 1034 -2.52 4.78 8.06
N LEU A 1035 -1.42 4.72 7.30
CA LEU A 1035 -1.00 3.51 6.57
C LEU A 1035 -0.63 2.34 7.50
N PRO A 1036 -0.88 1.09 7.07
CA PRO A 1036 -0.49 -0.10 7.82
C PRO A 1036 1.04 -0.17 7.92
N GLY A 1037 1.56 -0.01 9.15
CA GLY A 1037 2.98 -0.24 9.41
C GLY A 1037 3.33 -1.70 9.16
N ARG A 1038 4.50 -1.95 8.57
CA ARG A 1038 5.05 -3.29 8.47
C ARG A 1038 5.26 -3.80 9.89
N ARG A 1039 4.68 -4.95 10.23
CA ARG A 1039 5.06 -5.63 11.48
C ARG A 1039 6.56 -5.92 11.38
N ARG A 1040 7.33 -5.61 12.43
CA ARG A 1040 8.63 -6.28 12.60
C ARG A 1040 8.32 -7.77 12.52
N ASP A 1041 8.91 -8.46 11.55
CA ASP A 1041 8.75 -9.90 11.40
C ASP A 1041 9.31 -10.50 12.70
N VAL A 1042 8.41 -10.98 13.56
CA VAL A 1042 8.75 -11.69 14.80
C VAL A 1042 9.36 -13.01 14.39
N ASP A 1043 10.37 -13.46 15.13
CA ASP A 1043 11.25 -14.57 14.79
C ASP A 1043 10.46 -15.79 14.26
N ASP A 1044 10.55 -16.02 12.94
CA ASP A 1044 9.46 -16.59 12.13
C ASP A 1044 9.39 -18.13 12.18
N ASP A 1045 10.35 -18.72 12.89
CA ASP A 1045 10.65 -20.13 13.09
C ASP A 1045 10.63 -20.53 14.58
N LEU A 1046 10.36 -19.59 15.49
CA LEU A 1046 9.85 -19.98 16.82
C LEU A 1046 8.42 -20.51 16.64
N PRO A 1047 8.02 -21.61 17.31
CA PRO A 1047 6.63 -22.04 17.30
C PRO A 1047 5.75 -20.88 17.79
N GLU A 1048 4.62 -20.65 17.12
CA GLU A 1048 3.66 -19.64 17.58
C GLU A 1048 3.16 -20.07 18.96
N GLU A 1049 3.68 -19.41 20.02
CA GLU A 1049 3.21 -19.67 21.38
C GLU A 1049 1.69 -19.50 21.37
N PRO A 1050 0.92 -20.54 21.74
CA PRO A 1050 -0.52 -20.39 21.87
C PRO A 1050 -0.73 -19.29 22.89
N ALA A 1051 -1.33 -18.19 22.47
CA ALA A 1051 -1.47 -16.99 23.29
C ALA A 1051 -2.27 -17.37 24.55
N VAL A 1052 -1.56 -17.71 25.62
CA VAL A 1052 -2.13 -18.20 26.86
C VAL A 1052 -3.08 -17.11 27.32
N PRO A 1053 -4.41 -17.35 27.33
CA PRO A 1053 -5.32 -16.39 27.92
C PRO A 1053 -4.80 -16.17 29.34
N ALA A 1054 -4.61 -14.91 29.74
CA ALA A 1054 -4.24 -14.63 31.11
C ALA A 1054 -5.37 -15.14 32.02
N GLU A 1055 -5.25 -16.39 32.46
CA GLU A 1055 -6.22 -17.01 33.36
C GLU A 1055 -6.20 -16.16 34.62
N ALA A 1056 -7.33 -15.52 34.90
CA ALA A 1056 -7.54 -14.89 36.18
C ALA A 1056 -7.56 -16.02 37.21
N LEU A 1057 -6.41 -16.26 37.85
CA LEU A 1057 -6.24 -17.25 38.92
C LEU A 1057 -7.37 -17.09 39.94
N ALA A 1058 -8.33 -18.02 39.86
CA ALA A 1058 -9.56 -17.99 40.63
C ALA A 1058 -9.25 -18.38 42.08
N GLY A 1059 -8.74 -17.43 42.85
CA GLY A 1059 -8.29 -17.65 44.22
C GLY A 1059 -7.48 -16.52 44.85
N GLU A 1060 -6.97 -15.54 44.07
CA GLU A 1060 -6.19 -14.43 44.63
C GLU A 1060 -7.04 -13.47 45.49
N GLY A 1061 -7.08 -13.74 46.80
CA GLY A 1061 -7.76 -12.90 47.80
C GLY A 1061 -7.19 -11.47 47.88
N ARG A 1062 -7.99 -10.55 48.45
CA ARG A 1062 -7.73 -9.09 48.57
C ARG A 1062 -6.40 -8.67 49.25
N ARG A 1063 -5.61 -9.62 49.77
CA ARG A 1063 -4.27 -9.41 50.31
C ARG A 1063 -3.18 -9.56 49.23
N ALA A 1064 -3.29 -10.54 48.34
CA ALA A 1064 -2.35 -10.76 47.24
C ALA A 1064 -2.32 -9.56 46.28
N ARG A 1065 -3.51 -9.05 45.88
CA ARG A 1065 -3.63 -7.83 45.07
C ARG A 1065 -3.01 -6.59 45.72
N ARG A 1066 -3.07 -6.48 47.05
CA ARG A 1066 -2.45 -5.36 47.79
C ARG A 1066 -0.93 -5.48 47.85
N LEU A 1067 -0.40 -6.70 48.04
CA LEU A 1067 1.04 -6.93 48.00
C LEU A 1067 1.62 -6.74 46.59
N ARG A 1068 0.89 -7.15 45.54
CA ARG A 1068 1.27 -6.90 44.14
C ARG A 1068 1.26 -5.40 43.81
N ALA A 1069 0.20 -4.68 44.19
CA ALA A 1069 0.14 -3.23 44.04
C ALA A 1069 1.20 -2.48 44.85
N GLN A 1070 1.59 -2.98 46.04
CA GLN A 1070 2.72 -2.43 46.80
C GLN A 1070 4.07 -2.70 46.16
N ALA A 1071 4.26 -3.87 45.54
CA ALA A 1071 5.48 -4.21 44.81
C ALA A 1071 5.60 -3.45 43.48
N GLU A 1072 4.47 -3.20 42.81
CA GLU A 1072 4.39 -2.35 41.63
C GLU A 1072 4.66 -0.89 42.00
N SER A 1073 4.11 -0.37 43.10
CA SER A 1073 4.41 1.01 43.55
C SER A 1073 5.86 1.19 44.00
N THR A 1074 6.50 0.22 44.67
CA THR A 1074 7.93 0.33 45.00
C THR A 1074 8.85 0.10 43.80
N ALA A 1075 8.39 -0.56 42.73
CA ALA A 1075 9.11 -0.64 41.47
C ALA A 1075 9.00 0.67 40.66
N GLU A 1076 7.86 1.36 40.72
CA GLU A 1076 7.68 2.69 40.12
C GLU A 1076 8.46 3.78 40.90
N GLU A 1077 8.48 3.74 42.24
CA GLU A 1077 9.28 4.65 43.08
C GLU A 1077 10.81 4.43 42.97
N ALA A 1078 11.26 3.28 42.45
CA ALA A 1078 12.67 3.02 42.17
C ALA A 1078 13.10 3.42 40.74
N GLY A 1079 12.19 3.97 39.93
CA GLY A 1079 12.42 4.29 38.51
C GLY A 1079 13.01 5.67 38.23
N ASP A 1080 12.85 6.63 39.13
CA ASP A 1080 13.32 8.03 38.99
C ASP A 1080 14.22 8.42 40.17
N ASP A 1081 15.52 8.14 40.06
CA ASP A 1081 16.62 9.03 40.50
C ASP A 1081 17.98 8.37 40.19
N ALA A 1082 18.59 8.77 39.08
CA ALA A 1082 19.89 8.28 38.62
C ALA A 1082 20.92 9.42 38.58
N GLU A 1083 21.43 9.83 39.74
CA GLU A 1083 22.59 10.73 39.84
C GLU A 1083 23.76 10.02 40.56
N PHE A 1084 24.77 9.61 39.77
CA PHE A 1084 25.98 8.94 40.28
C PHE A 1084 27.05 9.96 40.71
N PRO A 1085 27.56 9.90 41.95
CA PRO A 1085 28.85 10.48 42.29
C PRO A 1085 30.01 9.49 42.04
N ALA A 1086 31.19 10.04 41.75
CA ALA A 1086 32.40 9.32 41.35
C ALA A 1086 33.08 8.51 42.50
N PRO A 1087 33.90 7.49 42.19
CA PRO A 1087 34.47 6.58 43.20
C PRO A 1087 35.78 7.11 43.82
N PRO A 1088 36.01 6.89 45.13
CA PRO A 1088 37.33 6.94 45.76
C PRO A 1088 37.93 5.54 46.07
N GLU A 1089 39.15 5.53 46.58
CA GLU A 1089 40.17 4.47 46.38
C GLU A 1089 40.19 3.28 47.39
N ARG A 1090 41.08 2.34 47.07
CA ARG A 1090 41.41 1.01 47.63
C ARG A 1090 41.56 0.82 49.16
N SER A 1091 40.97 -0.30 49.65
CA SER A 1091 41.56 -1.34 50.55
C SER A 1091 41.92 -0.98 52.02
N PRO A 1092 42.04 -1.95 52.99
CA PRO A 1092 42.35 -3.39 52.84
C PRO A 1092 41.55 -4.42 53.69
N VAL A 1093 42.00 -5.68 53.64
CA VAL A 1093 41.41 -6.95 54.16
C VAL A 1093 41.77 -7.25 55.62
N GLN A 1094 40.85 -7.87 56.41
CA GLN A 1094 41.17 -8.80 57.53
C GLN A 1094 39.94 -9.65 57.99
N PRO A 1095 40.04 -10.67 58.89
CA PRO A 1095 39.81 -12.09 58.56
C PRO A 1095 38.57 -12.77 59.23
N PRO A 1096 38.28 -14.08 58.99
CA PRO A 1096 37.01 -14.74 59.39
C PRO A 1096 37.08 -15.60 60.69
N VAL A 1097 36.03 -16.40 60.95
CA VAL A 1097 35.83 -17.47 62.00
C VAL A 1097 35.09 -16.99 63.28
N PRO A 1098 34.23 -17.78 64.01
CA PRO A 1098 33.89 -19.22 63.90
C PRO A 1098 32.40 -19.63 63.77
N VAL A 1099 32.17 -20.94 63.54
CA VAL A 1099 30.90 -21.70 63.73
C VAL A 1099 31.16 -22.88 64.69
N PRO A 1100 30.27 -23.14 65.66
CA PRO A 1100 29.90 -24.53 66.02
C PRO A 1100 28.44 -24.70 66.57
N PRO A 1101 27.89 -25.92 66.80
CA PRO A 1101 28.15 -27.23 66.18
C PRO A 1101 26.88 -28.03 65.77
N GLN A 1102 27.09 -29.18 65.12
CA GLN A 1102 26.14 -30.28 64.80
C GLN A 1102 25.77 -31.13 66.06
N PRO A 1103 24.69 -31.96 66.05
CA PRO A 1103 24.72 -33.34 65.47
C PRO A 1103 23.33 -33.85 64.98
N ASP A 1104 23.07 -35.14 64.74
CA ASP A 1104 23.62 -36.11 63.76
C ASP A 1104 22.55 -37.23 63.54
N HIS A 1105 22.72 -38.11 62.54
CA HIS A 1105 21.74 -39.13 62.13
C HIS A 1105 21.58 -40.33 63.10
N GLY A 1106 20.36 -40.88 63.23
CA GLY A 1106 20.17 -42.32 63.52
C GLY A 1106 18.88 -42.79 64.23
N ALA A 1107 18.51 -44.06 63.95
CA ALA A 1107 17.67 -44.98 64.74
C ALA A 1107 16.12 -44.87 64.75
N TRP A 1108 15.51 -45.65 63.84
CA TRP A 1108 14.40 -46.61 63.99
C TRP A 1108 13.54 -46.74 65.29
N ASP A 1109 12.25 -46.98 65.02
CA ASP A 1109 11.26 -47.85 65.70
C ASP A 1109 10.35 -47.44 66.91
N ALA A 1110 9.04 -47.65 66.64
CA ALA A 1110 7.96 -48.20 67.49
C ALA A 1110 7.28 -47.37 68.63
N ALA A 1111 5.94 -47.27 68.56
CA ALA A 1111 4.95 -47.86 69.51
C ALA A 1111 3.61 -47.08 69.73
N ALA A 1112 2.51 -47.61 69.15
CA ALA A 1112 1.17 -47.91 69.74
C ALA A 1112 0.29 -46.91 70.57
N TYR A 1113 -0.94 -46.65 70.04
CA TYR A 1113 -2.29 -46.55 70.72
C TYR A 1113 -2.53 -45.52 71.86
N PRO A 1114 -3.76 -45.30 72.42
CA PRO A 1114 -5.15 -45.73 72.10
C PRO A 1114 -6.17 -44.53 71.93
N ASP A 1115 -7.52 -44.62 71.89
CA ASP A 1115 -8.55 -45.53 71.30
C ASP A 1115 -10.00 -44.94 71.53
N ALA A 1116 -11.07 -45.59 71.01
CA ALA A 1116 -12.50 -45.59 71.40
C ALA A 1116 -13.53 -44.52 70.86
N GLY A 1117 -14.70 -45.03 70.39
CA GLY A 1117 -15.92 -44.28 69.94
C GLY A 1117 -17.09 -44.34 70.97
N PRO A 1118 -18.40 -44.56 70.62
CA PRO A 1118 -19.05 -44.75 69.29
C PRO A 1118 -20.48 -44.13 69.09
N GLY A 1119 -21.07 -44.27 67.87
CA GLY A 1119 -22.54 -44.23 67.57
C GLY A 1119 -23.18 -42.86 67.22
N THR A 1120 -24.23 -42.71 66.38
CA THR A 1120 -25.07 -43.64 65.57
C THR A 1120 -25.89 -42.91 64.47
N ALA A 1121 -26.30 -43.64 63.42
CA ALA A 1121 -27.48 -43.46 62.52
C ALA A 1121 -27.47 -42.55 61.25
N TYR A 1122 -27.26 -43.21 60.08
CA TYR A 1122 -28.02 -43.21 58.79
C TYR A 1122 -28.87 -41.99 58.34
N THR A 1123 -28.96 -41.58 57.06
CA THR A 1123 -28.68 -42.20 55.73
C THR A 1123 -28.14 -41.17 54.69
N GLY A 1124 -27.57 -41.62 53.55
CA GLY A 1124 -27.60 -40.83 52.29
C GLY A 1124 -26.31 -40.76 51.45
N GLU A 1125 -26.09 -41.75 50.58
CA GLU A 1125 -25.25 -41.78 49.35
C GLU A 1125 -23.74 -41.43 49.42
N GLN A 1126 -22.94 -42.28 48.74
CA GLN A 1126 -21.48 -42.31 48.82
C GLN A 1126 -20.82 -41.76 47.55
N TYR A 1127 -19.76 -40.97 47.71
CA TYR A 1127 -18.69 -40.84 46.72
C TYR A 1127 -17.32 -40.74 47.42
N ARG A 1128 -16.50 -41.77 47.27
CA ARG A 1128 -15.05 -41.79 47.49
C ARG A 1128 -14.45 -42.91 46.61
N GLN A 1129 -13.47 -42.60 45.78
CA GLN A 1129 -12.02 -42.77 46.04
C GLN A 1129 -11.64 -44.25 46.28
N ASP A 1130 -10.65 -44.85 45.60
CA ASP A 1130 -9.61 -44.27 44.73
C ASP A 1130 -9.01 -45.33 43.78
N THR A 1131 -8.00 -44.94 43.02
CA THR A 1131 -6.84 -45.73 42.52
C THR A 1131 -6.82 -46.20 41.05
N GLN A 1132 -5.59 -46.13 40.50
CA GLN A 1132 -4.97 -46.88 39.39
C GLN A 1132 -4.80 -46.21 38.00
N GLN A 1133 -3.50 -46.06 37.69
CA GLN A 1133 -2.81 -46.48 36.45
C GLN A 1133 -3.43 -46.10 35.09
N TYR A 1134 -2.73 -45.22 34.36
CA TYR A 1134 -2.81 -45.19 32.90
C TYR A 1134 -1.87 -46.26 32.31
N ALA A 1135 -2.47 -47.29 31.74
CA ALA A 1135 -1.82 -48.24 30.85
C ALA A 1135 -2.41 -48.10 29.43
N THR A 1136 -1.65 -48.59 28.46
CA THR A 1136 -1.94 -48.60 27.01
C THR A 1136 -3.18 -49.42 26.64
N ASP A 1137 -4.07 -48.86 25.80
CA ASP A 1137 -4.30 -49.32 24.40
C ASP A 1137 -5.73 -49.06 23.86
N ALA A 1138 -5.75 -48.43 22.69
CA ALA A 1138 -6.56 -48.67 21.48
C ALA A 1138 -8.12 -48.76 21.46
N TYR A 1139 -8.64 -48.28 20.31
CA TYR A 1139 -9.98 -48.47 19.69
C TYR A 1139 -11.23 -47.75 20.21
N GLY A 1140 -11.84 -46.96 19.31
CA GLY A 1140 -13.28 -46.70 19.27
C GLY A 1140 -14.03 -47.83 18.53
N PRO A 1141 -15.38 -47.80 18.45
CA PRO A 1141 -16.05 -47.23 17.26
C PRO A 1141 -17.33 -46.47 17.75
N PRO A 1142 -18.58 -46.51 17.20
CA PRO A 1142 -19.15 -47.03 15.93
C PRO A 1142 -19.93 -46.01 15.07
N TYR A 1143 -20.08 -46.32 13.76
CA TYR A 1143 -21.35 -46.20 13.03
C TYR A 1143 -21.40 -47.24 11.89
N GLN A 1144 -22.59 -47.80 11.63
CA GLN A 1144 -22.89 -48.84 10.62
C GLN A 1144 -23.06 -48.19 9.22
N GLY A 1145 -22.93 -48.89 8.08
CA GLY A 1145 -22.61 -50.30 7.83
C GLY A 1145 -22.53 -50.65 6.32
N ASP A 1146 -22.11 -51.88 6.03
CA ASP A 1146 -21.95 -52.60 4.74
C ASP A 1146 -23.20 -52.55 3.79
N PRO A 1147 -23.15 -52.95 2.48
CA PRO A 1147 -22.46 -54.17 1.99
C PRO A 1147 -21.82 -54.22 0.57
N TYR A 1148 -20.94 -55.21 0.42
CA TYR A 1148 -20.62 -56.07 -0.75
C TYR A 1148 -19.14 -56.14 -1.20
N GLN A 1149 -18.54 -57.24 -0.74
CA GLN A 1149 -17.22 -57.81 -1.02
C GLN A 1149 -16.91 -58.06 -2.51
N GLY A 1150 -15.59 -58.14 -2.81
CA GLY A 1150 -15.06 -59.33 -3.49
C GLY A 1150 -14.02 -59.09 -4.59
N GLY A 1151 -12.74 -59.38 -4.30
CA GLY A 1151 -11.69 -59.49 -5.33
C GLY A 1151 -10.27 -59.27 -4.80
N GLN A 1152 -9.49 -60.34 -4.69
CA GLN A 1152 -8.05 -60.26 -4.37
C GLN A 1152 -7.25 -59.72 -5.56
N TYR A 1153 -6.16 -59.01 -5.27
CA TYR A 1153 -5.21 -58.49 -6.26
C TYR A 1153 -3.92 -59.33 -6.23
N ASP A 1154 -3.47 -59.82 -7.39
CA ASP A 1154 -2.26 -60.64 -7.53
C ASP A 1154 -1.14 -59.83 -8.23
N PRO A 1155 0.01 -59.57 -7.58
CA PRO A 1155 0.95 -58.54 -8.00
C PRO A 1155 2.08 -59.03 -8.93
N TYR A 1156 1.80 -59.83 -9.97
CA TYR A 1156 2.80 -60.21 -10.99
C TYR A 1156 2.23 -60.32 -12.42
N ALA A 1157 2.17 -59.20 -13.15
CA ALA A 1157 1.99 -59.21 -14.61
C ALA A 1157 2.64 -57.99 -15.29
N TYR A 1158 3.66 -58.25 -16.11
CA TYR A 1158 4.34 -57.27 -16.97
C TYR A 1158 4.08 -57.65 -18.45
N GLY A 1159 3.72 -56.69 -19.32
CA GLY A 1159 3.86 -56.87 -20.77
C GLY A 1159 2.83 -56.26 -21.73
N THR A 1160 3.19 -55.10 -22.30
CA THR A 1160 3.00 -54.74 -23.73
C THR A 1160 1.56 -54.53 -24.28
N PRO A 1161 1.34 -53.88 -25.46
CA PRO A 1161 0.41 -52.74 -25.52
C PRO A 1161 -0.81 -52.92 -26.46
N PRO A 1162 -1.85 -52.06 -26.33
CA PRO A 1162 -3.08 -52.22 -27.10
C PRO A 1162 -3.05 -51.55 -28.50
N ARG A 1163 -3.68 -52.21 -29.47
CA ARG A 1163 -4.22 -51.58 -30.71
C ARG A 1163 -5.72 -51.29 -30.51
N PRO A 1164 -6.28 -50.21 -31.08
CA PRO A 1164 -7.69 -49.82 -30.89
C PRO A 1164 -8.63 -50.34 -32.01
N THR A 1165 -9.95 -50.30 -31.72
CA THR A 1165 -11.16 -50.20 -32.59
C THR A 1165 -12.29 -51.16 -32.14
N PRO A 1166 -13.58 -50.94 -32.52
CA PRO A 1166 -14.40 -49.71 -32.36
C PRO A 1166 -15.85 -50.06 -31.86
N TYR A 1167 -16.87 -49.28 -32.28
CA TYR A 1167 -18.35 -49.43 -32.11
C TYR A 1167 -18.98 -48.81 -30.82
N ASP A 1168 -20.15 -48.13 -30.83
CA ASP A 1168 -20.99 -47.56 -31.92
C ASP A 1168 -22.14 -46.63 -31.36
N GLN A 1169 -22.96 -46.09 -32.28
CA GLN A 1169 -24.36 -45.63 -32.16
C GLN A 1169 -24.69 -44.12 -32.05
N THR A 1170 -24.71 -43.49 -33.24
CA THR A 1170 -25.89 -42.86 -33.91
C THR A 1170 -27.00 -42.15 -33.11
N TYR A 1171 -27.41 -40.95 -33.58
CA TYR A 1171 -28.77 -40.71 -34.14
C TYR A 1171 -28.93 -39.36 -34.90
N GLY A 1172 -29.73 -39.35 -35.99
CA GLY A 1172 -30.42 -38.18 -36.60
C GLY A 1172 -29.58 -37.20 -37.47
N GLN A 1173 -29.52 -37.31 -38.82
CA GLN A 1173 -30.49 -36.91 -39.86
C GLN A 1173 -30.78 -35.39 -40.01
N GLY A 1174 -30.56 -34.84 -41.24
CA GLY A 1174 -31.17 -33.58 -41.70
C GLY A 1174 -30.46 -32.83 -42.85
N TYR A 1175 -30.94 -33.04 -44.09
CA TYR A 1175 -30.75 -32.29 -45.36
C TYR A 1175 -30.70 -30.73 -45.23
N ASP A 1176 -30.21 -29.90 -46.18
CA ASP A 1176 -29.79 -30.10 -47.58
C ASP A 1176 -28.82 -28.99 -48.13
N GLN A 1177 -28.23 -29.34 -49.28
CA GLN A 1177 -27.75 -28.58 -50.46
C GLN A 1177 -28.36 -27.18 -50.78
N THR A 1178 -27.86 -26.24 -51.62
CA THR A 1178 -26.73 -26.14 -52.62
C THR A 1178 -26.53 -24.68 -53.17
N TYR A 1179 -25.51 -24.48 -54.05
CA TYR A 1179 -25.26 -23.37 -55.01
C TYR A 1179 -24.74 -21.99 -54.50
N ALA A 1180 -24.02 -21.14 -55.27
CA ALA A 1180 -22.90 -21.27 -56.25
C ALA A 1180 -22.49 -19.86 -56.82
N GLN A 1181 -21.29 -19.76 -57.43
CA GLN A 1181 -20.78 -18.65 -58.30
C GLN A 1181 -20.55 -17.27 -57.63
N GLY A 1182 -19.60 -16.41 -58.08
CA GLY A 1182 -18.56 -16.52 -59.12
C GLY A 1182 -17.95 -15.15 -59.51
N TYR A 1183 -16.83 -15.14 -60.26
CA TYR A 1183 -16.09 -13.98 -60.84
C TYR A 1183 -15.34 -13.02 -59.86
N ASP A 1184 -14.31 -12.26 -60.26
CA ASP A 1184 -13.11 -12.57 -61.07
C ASP A 1184 -12.04 -11.45 -60.89
N THR A 1185 -10.83 -11.66 -61.39
CA THR A 1185 -9.60 -10.81 -61.30
C THR A 1185 -9.59 -9.61 -62.31
N PRO A 1186 -8.48 -8.83 -62.61
CA PRO A 1186 -7.07 -8.79 -62.13
C PRO A 1186 -6.37 -7.38 -62.00
N TYR A 1187 -5.04 -7.39 -61.77
CA TYR A 1187 -3.95 -6.46 -62.22
C TYR A 1187 -3.25 -5.43 -61.27
N ASP A 1188 -2.11 -5.87 -60.70
CA ASP A 1188 -0.69 -5.38 -60.76
C ASP A 1188 -0.30 -4.01 -61.41
N PRO A 1189 0.97 -3.52 -61.34
CA PRO A 1189 2.15 -3.90 -60.50
C PRO A 1189 2.97 -2.72 -59.90
N HIS A 1190 3.93 -3.02 -59.00
CA HIS A 1190 5.35 -2.61 -59.05
C HIS A 1190 6.11 -2.97 -57.76
N GLY A 1191 7.34 -3.48 -57.88
CA GLY A 1191 8.20 -3.76 -56.72
C GLY A 1191 9.70 -3.79 -57.05
N THR A 1192 10.52 -3.70 -55.99
CA THR A 1192 11.95 -4.04 -55.84
C THR A 1192 12.21 -4.04 -54.32
N GLY A 1193 13.06 -4.86 -53.68
CA GLY A 1193 13.95 -5.91 -54.17
C GLY A 1193 15.29 -5.86 -53.42
N SER A 1194 15.53 -6.76 -52.45
CA SER A 1194 16.88 -7.25 -52.05
C SER A 1194 16.81 -8.29 -50.92
N GLU A 1195 17.09 -9.55 -51.25
CA GLU A 1195 17.52 -10.55 -50.28
C GLU A 1195 19.00 -10.32 -49.90
N ARG A 1196 19.41 -10.79 -48.72
CA ARG A 1196 20.84 -10.88 -48.33
C ARG A 1196 21.32 -12.33 -48.32
N PRO A 1197 22.53 -12.63 -48.85
CA PRO A 1197 23.07 -13.96 -48.90
C PRO A 1197 24.05 -14.26 -47.74
N ASP A 1198 23.62 -14.11 -46.49
CA ASP A 1198 24.37 -14.59 -45.31
C ASP A 1198 23.44 -15.09 -44.19
N GLY A 1199 23.39 -16.43 -44.04
CA GLY A 1199 22.43 -17.11 -43.16
C GLY A 1199 22.72 -16.93 -41.67
N SER A 1200 22.18 -15.85 -41.07
CA SER A 1200 22.07 -15.68 -39.61
C SER A 1200 20.74 -15.03 -39.26
N GLN A 1201 19.94 -15.71 -38.43
CA GLN A 1201 18.63 -15.23 -37.97
C GLN A 1201 18.75 -14.50 -36.61
N GLN A 1202 17.80 -13.59 -36.38
CA GLN A 1202 17.30 -13.23 -35.04
C GLN A 1202 15.88 -13.77 -34.89
#